data_AF-A0A4Q2XRB0-F1
#
_entry.id   AF-A0A4Q2XRB0-F1
#
_cell.length_a   1.000
_cell.length_b   1.000
_cell.length_c   1.000
_cell.angle_alpha   90.00
_cell.angle_beta   90.00
_cell.angle_gamma   90.00
#
_symmetry.space_group_name_H-M   'P 1'
#
loop_
_entity.id
_entity.type
_entity.pdbx_description
1 polymer ?
#
loop_
_entity_poly.entity_id
_entity_poly.type
_entity_poly.pdbx_seq_one_letter_code
_entity_poly.pdbx_strand_id
1 'polypeptide(L)'
;LSAADGGGKSLELVNPARPHDVGQNWRPSVPEGGTPGAAAMPVLNEIYFHPPQPGGQLNPTGPEDLSREWIEISNPGLDDVNLAGWKIGRGITFTFAAGQVLPAGGYAVVCANPGSFAAAHPGVKILDGVWAGDLSNIDDVLELAHPSGTVGLSAADGGGKSLELVNPARPHDVGQNWRPSVPEGGTPGAANSRFTADAAPFILKTGHRPVVPVSSQSVRVTAEVTDEAAAGLTVSLKWRVSALTPPAFSSIAMHDDGLNGDDIANDNIFAAAVPAQADQTVVEYYVEAADAGGHARSWPAPTNDGGTEHLANALYQVDNSTNTGAAPLYRIVMPAGELDALDHQNFSSNNRTAQKYLCAFVTDVLGAVEVRQQSGIRIRGNGSRSSHPRSVRVDFLNDEPWQNNNAVNINGRYTYLQTIGARLAQSAGIGAADVLPVSVRFNGQNRAAENYIDPVNGAGSAYSSHFGLYASVEPVNRDYIKHHFPDAPGGNLYTKRGGAGAEWRPAGNDAGSWPQHYIGEGWEKQNNTGQLDFADLHHFISVMSVNAEVRGPEYLPNVSAVLDLPQWLHALAVETFLTDGETKIFNGRDDDYSFLHGPDGKMRVLTHDFDTILGGGDSSAIGINRLPYTLFDIVEEGKGGDIFDKLIPLFDQPAVIQDYYRNLRALLVEGPFSKAPF
;
A
#
# COMPACT_ATOMS: atom_id res chain seq x y z
N LEU A 1 41.44 21.03 -6.11
CA LEU A 1 41.59 20.09 -7.25
C LEU A 1 40.91 18.79 -6.85
N SER A 2 39.58 18.73 -6.98
CA SER A 2 38.77 17.55 -6.66
C SER A 2 38.77 16.60 -7.86
N ALA A 3 39.09 15.33 -7.61
CA ALA A 3 38.84 14.24 -8.54
C ALA A 3 37.45 13.64 -8.22
N ALA A 4 36.71 13.27 -9.26
CA ALA A 4 35.41 12.60 -9.15
C ALA A 4 35.57 11.17 -8.61
N ASP A 5 34.72 10.77 -7.67
CA ASP A 5 34.66 9.46 -7.01
C ASP A 5 33.77 8.43 -7.73
N GLY A 6 33.66 8.53 -9.06
CA GLY A 6 33.35 7.35 -9.90
C GLY A 6 31.89 6.90 -9.98
N GLY A 7 30.92 7.69 -9.51
CA GLY A 7 29.47 7.41 -9.68
C GLY A 7 28.86 7.85 -11.02
N GLY A 8 29.66 8.24 -12.01
CA GLY A 8 29.19 8.62 -13.35
C GLY A 8 28.50 9.98 -13.48
N LYS A 9 28.18 10.71 -12.40
CA LYS A 9 27.50 12.02 -12.44
C LYS A 9 28.42 13.18 -12.89
N SER A 10 27.87 14.20 -13.56
CA SER A 10 28.59 15.45 -13.90
C SER A 10 28.23 16.61 -12.96
N LEU A 11 29.00 17.71 -13.00
CA LEU A 11 28.63 18.96 -12.35
C LEU A 11 27.78 19.83 -13.30
N GLU A 12 26.67 20.38 -12.80
CA GLU A 12 25.71 21.19 -13.55
C GLU A 12 25.47 22.54 -12.86
N LEU A 13 25.24 23.60 -13.66
CA LEU A 13 24.91 24.92 -13.13
C LEU A 13 23.49 24.91 -12.55
N VAL A 14 23.36 25.35 -11.30
CA VAL A 14 22.06 25.55 -10.62
C VAL A 14 21.31 26.72 -11.27
N ASN A 15 22.02 27.77 -11.69
CA ASN A 15 21.47 28.90 -12.42
C ASN A 15 22.48 29.43 -13.47
N PRO A 16 22.19 29.34 -14.78
CA PRO A 16 23.07 29.81 -15.85
C PRO A 16 23.30 31.32 -15.89
N ALA A 17 22.46 32.11 -15.21
CA ALA A 17 22.57 33.57 -15.14
C ALA A 17 23.44 34.06 -13.97
N ARG A 18 23.91 33.15 -13.10
CA ARG A 18 24.78 33.47 -11.96
C ARG A 18 26.26 33.24 -12.28
N PRO A 19 27.20 33.87 -11.55
CA PRO A 19 28.63 33.66 -11.75
C PRO A 19 29.03 32.18 -11.62
N HIS A 20 29.87 31.72 -12.55
CA HIS A 20 30.27 30.31 -12.66
C HIS A 20 31.43 29.94 -11.72
N ASP A 21 32.03 30.92 -11.05
CA ASP A 21 33.13 30.76 -10.09
C ASP A 21 32.64 30.51 -8.65
N VAL A 22 31.32 30.51 -8.43
CA VAL A 22 30.70 30.23 -7.14
C VAL A 22 30.37 28.74 -7.05
N GLY A 23 31.05 28.01 -6.16
CA GLY A 23 30.85 26.56 -5.97
C GLY A 23 29.40 26.15 -5.65
N GLN A 24 28.62 27.03 -5.00
CA GLN A 24 27.20 26.85 -4.69
C GLN A 24 26.28 26.95 -5.93
N ASN A 25 26.79 27.46 -7.06
CA ASN A 25 26.08 27.46 -8.33
C ASN A 25 26.28 26.15 -9.10
N TRP A 26 26.91 25.13 -8.49
CA TRP A 26 27.16 23.83 -9.10
C TRP A 26 26.54 22.72 -8.25
N ARG A 27 25.86 21.77 -8.90
CA ARG A 27 25.34 20.55 -8.25
C ARG A 27 25.69 19.29 -9.06
N PRO A 28 25.65 18.09 -8.46
CA PRO A 28 25.70 16.84 -9.21
C PRO A 28 24.48 16.70 -10.14
N SER A 29 24.68 16.09 -11.31
CA SER A 29 23.61 15.77 -12.25
C SER A 29 22.60 14.77 -11.66
N VAL A 30 21.34 14.94 -12.03
CA VAL A 30 20.27 13.97 -11.69
C VAL A 30 20.56 12.61 -12.35
N PRO A 31 20.81 12.51 -13.68
CA PRO A 31 21.22 11.24 -14.30
C PRO A 31 22.71 10.93 -14.06
N GLU A 32 23.04 9.63 -14.00
CA GLU A 32 24.41 9.16 -14.23
C GLU A 32 24.80 9.44 -15.69
N GLY A 33 25.94 10.10 -15.91
CA GLY A 33 26.44 10.55 -17.22
C GLY A 33 26.42 12.07 -17.43
N GLY A 34 25.66 12.81 -16.61
CA GLY A 34 25.56 14.26 -16.73
C GLY A 34 24.60 14.76 -17.81
N THR A 35 24.19 16.04 -17.73
CA THR A 35 23.47 16.73 -18.82
C THR A 35 24.24 17.89 -19.48
N PRO A 36 25.58 17.82 -19.71
CA PRO A 36 26.32 18.95 -20.28
C PRO A 36 25.79 19.30 -21.68
N GLY A 37 25.08 20.42 -21.76
CA GLY A 37 24.47 20.94 -23.00
C GLY A 37 23.03 20.50 -23.27
N ALA A 38 22.34 19.82 -22.34
CA ALA A 38 20.93 19.50 -22.51
C ALA A 38 20.03 20.68 -22.08
N ALA A 39 18.98 20.94 -22.86
CA ALA A 39 17.87 21.80 -22.46
C ALA A 39 17.25 21.31 -21.15
N ALA A 40 16.56 22.18 -20.41
CA ALA A 40 15.80 21.73 -19.24
C ALA A 40 14.86 20.59 -19.66
N MET A 41 14.88 19.50 -18.89
CA MET A 41 14.08 18.32 -19.21
C MET A 41 12.60 18.65 -19.02
N PRO A 42 11.71 18.14 -19.88
CA PRO A 42 10.28 18.22 -19.65
C PRO A 42 9.95 17.52 -18.33
N VAL A 43 9.02 18.10 -17.58
CA VAL A 43 8.61 17.62 -16.25
C VAL A 43 7.11 17.34 -16.26
N LEU A 44 6.69 16.40 -15.40
CA LEU A 44 5.29 16.33 -15.00
C LEU A 44 4.95 17.66 -14.31
N ASN A 45 3.90 18.33 -14.77
CA ASN A 45 3.57 19.69 -14.33
C ASN A 45 2.26 19.74 -13.54
N GLU A 46 1.27 18.98 -14.00
CA GLU A 46 -0.06 18.97 -13.41
C GLU A 46 -0.73 17.62 -13.64
N ILE A 47 -1.39 17.08 -12.63
CA ILE A 47 -2.03 15.75 -12.69
C ILE A 47 -3.48 15.91 -12.25
N TYR A 48 -4.42 15.54 -13.11
CA TYR A 48 -5.85 15.53 -12.82
C TYR A 48 -6.38 14.11 -12.80
N PHE A 49 -6.80 13.68 -11.62
CA PHE A 49 -7.24 12.33 -11.29
C PHE A 49 -8.39 12.41 -10.27
N HIS A 50 -9.18 11.34 -10.12
CA HIS A 50 -10.46 11.34 -9.39
C HIS A 50 -11.42 12.48 -9.81
N PRO A 51 -11.72 12.63 -11.10
CA PRO A 51 -12.70 13.61 -11.53
C PRO A 51 -14.09 13.30 -10.92
N PRO A 52 -14.78 14.30 -10.34
CA PRO A 52 -16.14 14.10 -9.84
C PRO A 52 -17.08 13.76 -10.99
N GLN A 53 -18.13 12.99 -10.72
CA GLN A 53 -19.14 12.67 -11.73
C GLN A 53 -19.78 13.92 -12.35
N PRO A 54 -20.26 13.83 -13.61
CA PRO A 54 -21.08 14.88 -14.22
C PRO A 54 -22.25 15.26 -13.31
N GLY A 55 -22.29 16.50 -12.83
CA GLY A 55 -23.31 16.98 -11.88
C GLY A 55 -22.80 17.36 -10.49
N GLY A 56 -21.50 17.19 -10.20
CA GLY A 56 -20.83 17.84 -9.06
C GLY A 56 -21.07 17.22 -7.68
N GLN A 57 -21.63 16.01 -7.59
CA GLN A 57 -21.69 15.31 -6.30
C GLN A 57 -20.32 14.66 -6.00
N LEU A 58 -19.68 15.14 -4.95
CA LEU A 58 -18.54 14.46 -4.32
C LEU A 58 -19.05 13.15 -3.74
N ASN A 59 -18.74 12.03 -4.40
CA ASN A 59 -18.99 10.71 -3.86
C ASN A 59 -17.66 10.00 -3.64
N PRO A 60 -17.11 9.97 -2.40
CA PRO A 60 -15.86 9.27 -2.09
C PRO A 60 -15.94 7.75 -2.25
N THR A 61 -17.11 7.22 -2.61
CA THR A 61 -17.36 5.79 -2.86
C THR A 61 -18.07 5.54 -4.20
N GLY A 62 -18.23 6.58 -5.02
CA GLY A 62 -18.95 6.51 -6.30
C GLY A 62 -18.02 6.16 -7.46
N PRO A 63 -18.56 5.66 -8.58
CA PRO A 63 -17.75 5.44 -9.77
C PRO A 63 -17.20 6.78 -10.27
N GLU A 64 -15.89 6.86 -10.47
CA GLU A 64 -15.26 8.01 -11.07
C GLU A 64 -15.41 8.01 -12.59
N ASP A 65 -15.24 9.17 -13.21
CA ASP A 65 -15.21 9.27 -14.68
C ASP A 65 -13.77 9.25 -15.17
N LEU A 66 -13.16 8.06 -15.22
CA LEU A 66 -11.77 7.84 -15.68
C LEU A 66 -11.47 8.49 -17.04
N SER A 67 -12.49 8.73 -17.88
CA SER A 67 -12.31 9.38 -19.18
C SER A 67 -11.88 10.85 -19.09
N ARG A 68 -12.00 11.47 -17.91
CA ARG A 68 -11.67 12.88 -17.67
C ARG A 68 -10.29 13.08 -17.06
N GLU A 69 -9.55 12.01 -16.78
CA GLU A 69 -8.21 12.10 -16.24
C GLU A 69 -7.20 12.58 -17.27
N TRP A 70 -6.22 13.35 -16.81
CA TRP A 70 -5.15 13.86 -17.66
C TRP A 70 -3.88 14.20 -16.88
N ILE A 71 -2.76 14.20 -17.59
CA ILE A 71 -1.43 14.54 -17.10
C ILE A 71 -0.86 15.60 -18.04
N GLU A 72 -0.51 16.75 -17.48
CA GLU A 72 0.22 17.79 -18.18
C GLU A 72 1.72 17.66 -17.99
N ILE A 73 2.43 17.93 -19.08
CA ILE A 73 3.88 18.02 -19.15
C ILE A 73 4.23 19.45 -19.52
N SER A 74 5.19 20.03 -18.81
CA SER A 74 5.75 21.34 -19.14
C SER A 74 7.21 21.22 -19.55
N ASN A 75 7.63 22.09 -20.47
CA ASN A 75 9.03 22.31 -20.79
C ASN A 75 9.45 23.63 -20.14
N PRO A 76 10.06 23.62 -18.94
CA PRO A 76 10.53 24.84 -18.28
C PRO A 76 11.79 25.43 -18.93
N GLY A 77 12.33 24.78 -19.96
CA GLY A 77 13.55 25.15 -20.65
C GLY A 77 13.39 26.27 -21.66
N LEU A 78 14.55 26.73 -22.15
CA LEU A 78 14.66 27.78 -23.16
C LEU A 78 14.70 27.25 -24.60
N ASP A 79 14.82 25.93 -24.77
CA ASP A 79 14.87 25.26 -26.07
C ASP A 79 13.70 24.29 -26.22
N ASP A 80 13.29 24.06 -27.47
CA ASP A 80 12.27 23.06 -27.81
C ASP A 80 12.76 21.64 -27.50
N VAL A 81 11.89 20.81 -26.91
CA VAL A 81 12.20 19.42 -26.57
C VAL A 81 11.49 18.46 -27.51
N ASN A 82 12.24 17.54 -28.11
CA ASN A 82 11.66 16.40 -28.83
C ASN A 82 11.29 15.28 -27.86
N LEU A 83 10.00 14.95 -27.77
CA LEU A 83 9.47 13.92 -26.89
C LEU A 83 9.53 12.50 -27.48
N ALA A 84 10.00 12.33 -28.72
CA ALA A 84 10.06 11.01 -29.35
C ALA A 84 10.79 9.97 -28.47
N GLY A 85 10.11 8.88 -28.13
CA GLY A 85 10.66 7.78 -27.35
C GLY A 85 10.66 7.97 -25.83
N TRP A 86 10.22 9.13 -25.33
CA TRP A 86 9.89 9.30 -23.91
C TRP A 86 8.72 8.38 -23.53
N LYS A 87 8.52 8.15 -22.23
CA LYS A 87 7.38 7.38 -21.73
C LYS A 87 6.83 7.95 -20.44
N ILE A 88 5.51 7.86 -20.28
CA ILE A 88 4.89 7.87 -18.95
C ILE A 88 4.67 6.41 -18.56
N GLY A 89 5.20 6.03 -17.41
CA GLY A 89 5.10 4.69 -16.82
C GLY A 89 4.68 4.76 -15.35
N ARG A 90 4.42 3.60 -14.74
CA ARG A 90 3.90 3.44 -13.38
C ARG A 90 2.54 4.16 -13.19
N GLY A 91 1.48 3.40 -12.92
CA GLY A 91 0.09 3.86 -13.02
C GLY A 91 -0.48 3.71 -14.44
N ILE A 92 -0.09 4.57 -15.38
CA ILE A 92 -0.43 4.42 -16.81
C ILE A 92 0.76 3.96 -17.67
N THR A 93 0.48 3.54 -18.90
CA THR A 93 1.49 3.36 -19.97
C THR A 93 1.19 4.27 -21.14
N PHE A 94 2.11 5.20 -21.42
CA PHE A 94 2.06 6.08 -22.59
C PHE A 94 3.45 6.21 -23.22
N THR A 95 3.53 6.11 -24.56
CA THR A 95 4.78 6.32 -25.31
C THR A 95 4.57 7.43 -26.32
N PHE A 96 5.39 8.47 -26.27
CA PHE A 96 5.26 9.61 -27.17
C PHE A 96 5.70 9.24 -28.58
N ALA A 97 4.85 9.56 -29.56
CA ALA A 97 5.10 9.27 -30.96
C ALA A 97 6.24 10.13 -31.53
N ALA A 98 6.83 9.67 -32.63
CA ALA A 98 7.85 10.43 -33.35
C ALA A 98 7.28 11.77 -33.86
N GLY A 99 8.06 12.84 -33.75
CA GLY A 99 7.70 14.18 -34.25
C GLY A 99 6.94 15.07 -33.26
N GLN A 100 6.66 14.60 -32.04
CA GLN A 100 6.10 15.42 -30.98
C GLN A 100 7.17 16.32 -30.36
N VAL A 101 7.07 17.62 -30.62
CA VAL A 101 7.96 18.64 -30.06
C VAL A 101 7.18 19.48 -29.04
N LEU A 102 7.73 19.64 -27.85
CA LEU A 102 7.22 20.55 -26.81
C LEU A 102 8.05 21.84 -26.83
N PRO A 103 7.47 22.99 -27.26
CA PRO A 103 8.21 24.23 -27.36
C PRO A 103 8.83 24.69 -26.05
N ALA A 104 9.87 25.52 -26.11
CA ALA A 104 10.40 26.22 -24.94
C ALA A 104 9.28 26.95 -24.15
N GLY A 105 9.21 26.75 -22.84
CA GLY A 105 8.14 27.27 -21.98
C GLY A 105 6.74 26.69 -22.26
N GLY A 106 6.63 25.67 -23.10
CA GLY A 106 5.37 25.12 -23.58
C GLY A 106 4.77 24.07 -22.64
N TYR A 107 3.45 23.92 -22.76
CA TYR A 107 2.65 22.92 -22.05
C TYR A 107 1.98 21.98 -23.04
N ALA A 108 1.82 20.72 -22.68
CA ALA A 108 1.02 19.78 -23.43
C ALA A 108 0.46 18.67 -22.53
N VAL A 109 -0.71 18.16 -22.91
CA VAL A 109 -1.46 17.21 -22.10
C VAL A 109 -1.49 15.83 -22.76
N VAL A 110 -1.36 14.80 -21.95
CA VAL A 110 -1.76 13.42 -22.23
C VAL A 110 -3.04 13.14 -21.44
N CYS A 111 -4.07 12.57 -22.06
CA CYS A 111 -5.38 12.38 -21.42
C CYS A 111 -6.03 11.05 -21.77
N ALA A 112 -6.90 10.54 -20.89
CA ALA A 112 -7.65 9.31 -21.10
C ALA A 112 -8.56 9.38 -22.34
N ASN A 113 -9.22 10.52 -22.55
CA ASN A 113 -10.11 10.76 -23.69
C ASN A 113 -9.82 12.13 -24.34
N PRO A 114 -9.05 12.17 -25.44
CA PRO A 114 -8.74 13.40 -26.15
C PRO A 114 -9.96 14.20 -26.63
N GLY A 115 -11.04 13.52 -27.02
CA GLY A 115 -12.27 14.19 -27.47
C GLY A 115 -12.99 14.91 -26.34
N SER A 116 -13.17 14.23 -25.20
CA SER A 116 -13.78 14.83 -24.00
C SER A 116 -12.91 15.96 -23.44
N PHE A 117 -11.60 15.77 -23.39
CA PHE A 117 -10.66 16.79 -22.91
C PHE A 117 -10.68 18.04 -23.81
N ALA A 118 -10.63 17.89 -25.13
CA ALA A 118 -10.69 19.01 -26.07
C ALA A 118 -12.00 19.82 -25.96
N ALA A 119 -13.11 19.15 -25.65
CA ALA A 119 -14.40 19.81 -25.42
C ALA A 119 -14.41 20.60 -24.11
N ALA A 120 -13.77 20.09 -23.06
CA ALA A 120 -13.68 20.75 -21.75
C ALA A 120 -12.63 21.88 -21.72
N HIS A 121 -11.53 21.73 -22.47
CA HIS A 121 -10.39 22.65 -22.49
C HIS A 121 -10.02 23.08 -23.93
N PRO A 122 -10.85 23.90 -24.59
CA PRO A 122 -10.60 24.31 -25.97
C PRO A 122 -9.28 25.07 -26.13
N GLY A 123 -8.43 24.63 -27.05
CA GLY A 123 -7.16 25.30 -27.38
C GLY A 123 -5.95 24.81 -26.60
N VAL A 124 -6.13 23.92 -25.62
CA VAL A 124 -5.00 23.23 -24.96
C VAL A 124 -4.38 22.21 -25.91
N LYS A 125 -3.05 22.17 -25.96
CA LYS A 125 -2.31 21.22 -26.79
C LYS A 125 -2.40 19.81 -26.21
N ILE A 126 -2.96 18.88 -26.98
CA ILE A 126 -3.03 17.46 -26.65
C ILE A 126 -1.94 16.73 -27.43
N LEU A 127 -1.17 15.87 -26.77
CA LEU A 127 -0.19 14.99 -27.42
C LEU A 127 -0.90 13.76 -27.97
N ASP A 128 -0.63 13.43 -29.24
CA ASP A 128 -1.20 12.24 -29.90
C ASP A 128 -0.84 10.94 -29.17
N GLY A 129 -1.88 10.14 -28.93
CA GLY A 129 -1.81 8.83 -28.29
C GLY A 129 -3.04 8.59 -27.42
N VAL A 130 -3.22 7.36 -26.95
CA VAL A 130 -4.18 6.99 -25.91
C VAL A 130 -3.39 6.21 -24.88
N TRP A 131 -3.46 6.60 -23.61
CA TRP A 131 -2.79 5.83 -22.56
C TRP A 131 -3.51 4.51 -22.30
N ALA A 132 -2.78 3.51 -21.82
CA ALA A 132 -3.35 2.26 -21.33
C ALA A 132 -3.15 2.16 -19.81
N GLY A 133 -4.12 1.56 -19.10
CA GLY A 133 -4.21 1.62 -17.64
C GLY A 133 -4.96 2.87 -17.17
N ASP A 134 -5.09 3.02 -15.86
CA ASP A 134 -5.83 4.11 -15.19
C ASP A 134 -4.99 4.65 -14.03
N LEU A 135 -5.24 5.90 -13.60
CA LEU A 135 -4.65 6.42 -12.38
C LEU A 135 -5.42 5.87 -11.18
N SER A 136 -4.76 5.05 -10.38
CA SER A 136 -5.31 4.48 -9.15
C SER A 136 -5.54 5.56 -8.11
N ASN A 137 -6.69 5.43 -7.47
CA ASN A 137 -7.17 6.45 -6.56
C ASN A 137 -6.54 6.50 -5.17
N ILE A 138 -5.61 5.59 -4.96
CA ILE A 138 -5.14 5.26 -3.64
C ILE A 138 -3.62 5.23 -3.62
N ASP A 139 -2.98 4.62 -4.64
CA ASP A 139 -1.56 4.27 -4.54
C ASP A 139 -0.74 4.34 -5.85
N ASP A 140 -1.21 5.01 -6.90
CA ASP A 140 -0.39 5.11 -8.11
C ASP A 140 0.80 6.04 -7.95
N VAL A 141 1.96 5.54 -8.40
CA VAL A 141 3.17 6.32 -8.58
C VAL A 141 3.29 6.61 -10.07
N LEU A 142 3.37 7.88 -10.48
CA LEU A 142 3.59 8.25 -11.89
C LEU A 142 5.08 8.47 -12.17
N GLU A 143 5.54 8.02 -13.33
CA GLU A 143 6.93 8.13 -13.77
C GLU A 143 7.03 8.75 -15.17
N LEU A 144 7.84 9.81 -15.36
CA LEU A 144 8.23 10.31 -16.67
C LEU A 144 9.67 9.87 -16.98
N ALA A 145 9.83 8.98 -17.97
CA ALA A 145 11.09 8.34 -18.32
C ALA A 145 11.66 8.87 -19.64
N HIS A 146 12.92 9.32 -19.59
CA HIS A 146 13.77 9.50 -20.76
C HIS A 146 14.40 8.14 -21.13
N PRO A 147 14.81 7.90 -22.39
CA PRO A 147 15.56 6.70 -22.76
C PRO A 147 16.86 6.41 -21.96
N SER A 148 17.31 7.33 -21.09
CA SER A 148 18.49 7.20 -20.23
C SER A 148 18.24 7.35 -18.72
N GLY A 149 16.97 7.36 -18.24
CA GLY A 149 16.67 7.45 -16.80
C GLY A 149 15.25 7.90 -16.46
N THR A 150 14.87 7.80 -15.17
CA THR A 150 13.48 7.85 -14.67
C THR A 150 13.30 8.79 -13.47
N VAL A 151 12.08 9.33 -13.26
CA VAL A 151 11.68 10.12 -12.08
C VAL A 151 10.25 9.76 -11.66
N GLY A 152 9.96 9.52 -10.37
CA GLY A 152 8.65 9.05 -9.86
C GLY A 152 7.95 10.02 -8.88
N LEU A 153 6.61 9.96 -8.80
CA LEU A 153 5.73 10.78 -7.95
C LEU A 153 4.57 9.99 -7.36
N SER A 154 4.11 10.29 -6.15
CA SER A 154 2.84 9.78 -5.58
C SER A 154 1.71 10.82 -5.68
N ALA A 155 0.48 10.36 -5.90
CA ALA A 155 -0.71 11.22 -6.03
C ALA A 155 -1.47 11.40 -4.68
N ALA A 156 -2.17 12.53 -4.51
CA ALA A 156 -2.99 12.93 -3.35
C ALA A 156 -4.39 13.48 -3.73
N ASP A 157 -5.44 12.86 -3.18
CA ASP A 157 -6.85 12.71 -3.63
C ASP A 157 -7.74 13.99 -3.77
N GLY A 158 -8.41 14.10 -4.93
CA GLY A 158 -9.86 14.33 -5.00
C GLY A 158 -10.43 15.76 -5.05
N GLY A 159 -11.73 15.85 -5.34
CA GLY A 159 -12.53 17.08 -5.21
C GLY A 159 -12.62 17.94 -6.47
N GLY A 160 -12.23 17.42 -7.63
CA GLY A 160 -12.21 18.17 -8.88
C GLY A 160 -11.07 19.19 -8.96
N LYS A 161 -10.10 19.15 -8.04
CA LYS A 161 -8.80 19.81 -8.19
C LYS A 161 -7.81 18.89 -8.90
N SER A 162 -6.79 19.49 -9.47
CA SER A 162 -5.57 18.83 -9.96
C SER A 162 -4.45 19.01 -8.95
N LEU A 163 -3.43 18.17 -9.01
CA LEU A 163 -2.15 18.41 -8.34
C LEU A 163 -1.22 19.19 -9.25
N GLU A 164 -0.80 20.36 -8.82
CA GLU A 164 0.10 21.25 -9.55
C GLU A 164 1.50 21.26 -8.90
N LEU A 165 2.52 21.19 -9.75
CA LEU A 165 3.90 21.45 -9.38
C LEU A 165 4.09 22.93 -8.98
N VAL A 166 4.65 23.17 -7.79
CA VAL A 166 4.80 24.50 -7.21
C VAL A 166 6.00 25.25 -7.80
N ASN A 167 7.16 24.60 -7.88
CA ASN A 167 8.35 25.19 -8.49
C ASN A 167 9.05 24.17 -9.43
N PRO A 168 8.99 24.36 -10.76
CA PRO A 168 9.59 23.45 -11.74
C PRO A 168 11.12 23.44 -11.74
N ALA A 169 11.78 24.42 -11.10
CA ALA A 169 13.23 24.44 -10.96
C ALA A 169 13.74 23.62 -9.75
N ARG A 170 12.83 23.05 -8.95
CA ARG A 170 13.11 22.31 -7.71
C ARG A 170 12.87 20.80 -7.89
N PRO A 171 13.29 19.95 -6.93
CA PRO A 171 13.00 18.52 -6.98
C PRO A 171 11.51 18.30 -7.23
N HIS A 172 11.18 17.61 -8.31
CA HIS A 172 9.79 17.34 -8.67
C HIS A 172 9.34 16.01 -8.10
N ASP A 173 10.24 15.09 -7.74
CA ASP A 173 10.01 13.77 -7.13
C ASP A 173 9.58 13.79 -5.66
N VAL A 174 9.26 14.96 -5.10
CA VAL A 174 8.94 15.13 -3.68
C VAL A 174 7.56 15.75 -3.51
N GLY A 175 6.67 15.12 -2.75
CA GLY A 175 5.29 15.62 -2.51
C GLY A 175 5.24 17.04 -1.94
N GLN A 176 6.32 17.48 -1.30
CA GLN A 176 6.54 18.85 -0.82
C GLN A 176 6.52 19.94 -1.91
N ASN A 177 6.70 19.57 -3.19
CA ASN A 177 6.64 20.47 -4.34
C ASN A 177 5.29 20.39 -5.07
N TRP A 178 4.30 19.67 -4.54
CA TRP A 178 2.98 19.49 -5.17
C TRP A 178 1.88 20.05 -4.28
N ARG A 179 0.91 20.73 -4.88
CA ARG A 179 -0.23 21.30 -4.16
C ARG A 179 -1.51 21.16 -4.98
N PRO A 180 -2.67 20.98 -4.31
CA PRO A 180 -3.95 21.05 -5.01
C PRO A 180 -4.13 22.42 -5.66
N SER A 181 -4.60 22.45 -6.90
CA SER A 181 -4.88 23.68 -7.64
C SER A 181 -5.91 24.56 -6.95
N VAL A 182 -5.83 25.87 -7.21
CA VAL A 182 -6.81 26.85 -6.72
C VAL A 182 -8.15 26.72 -7.46
N PRO A 183 -8.21 26.69 -8.82
CA PRO A 183 -9.45 26.43 -9.55
C PRO A 183 -9.83 24.94 -9.56
N GLU A 184 -11.12 24.63 -9.69
CA GLU A 184 -11.53 23.26 -10.10
C GLU A 184 -11.14 23.03 -11.58
N GLY A 185 -10.76 21.81 -11.92
CA GLY A 185 -10.30 21.44 -13.26
C GLY A 185 -8.88 21.91 -13.59
N GLY A 186 -8.17 22.53 -12.63
CA GLY A 186 -6.76 22.86 -12.79
C GLY A 186 -6.45 24.02 -13.72
N THR A 187 -5.20 24.06 -14.21
CA THR A 187 -4.65 25.08 -15.11
C THR A 187 -4.08 24.50 -16.42
N PRO A 188 -4.75 23.53 -17.09
CA PRO A 188 -4.18 22.91 -18.28
C PRO A 188 -3.93 23.94 -19.39
N GLY A 189 -2.73 23.88 -19.97
CA GLY A 189 -2.21 24.75 -21.00
C GLY A 189 -1.68 26.10 -20.51
N ALA A 190 -1.61 26.32 -19.19
CA ALA A 190 -1.24 27.59 -18.57
C ALA A 190 -0.26 27.39 -17.40
N ALA A 191 0.23 28.51 -16.85
CA ALA A 191 1.05 28.45 -15.64
C ALA A 191 0.20 28.01 -14.42
N ASN A 192 0.76 27.10 -13.63
CA ASN A 192 0.14 26.57 -12.42
C ASN A 192 -0.34 27.68 -11.49
N SER A 193 -1.55 27.54 -10.96
CA SER A 193 -2.11 28.47 -9.96
C SER A 193 -1.30 28.51 -8.66
N ARG A 194 -0.53 27.46 -8.40
CA ARG A 194 0.38 27.31 -7.26
C ARG A 194 1.82 27.71 -7.55
N PHE A 195 2.13 28.15 -8.77
CA PHE A 195 3.50 28.50 -9.14
C PHE A 195 4.09 29.58 -8.22
N THR A 196 5.26 29.30 -7.66
CA THR A 196 6.11 30.31 -7.02
C THR A 196 7.57 30.07 -7.39
N ALA A 197 8.32 31.15 -7.59
CA ALA A 197 9.77 31.11 -7.78
C ALA A 197 10.54 31.08 -6.46
N ASP A 198 9.84 31.28 -5.34
CA ASP A 198 10.37 31.33 -3.96
C ASP A 198 9.48 30.42 -3.11
N ALA A 199 9.80 29.12 -3.10
CA ALA A 199 9.07 28.13 -2.32
C ALA A 199 9.68 27.98 -0.93
N ALA A 200 8.88 27.58 0.06
CA ALA A 200 9.43 27.24 1.37
C ALA A 200 10.50 26.12 1.27
N PRO A 201 11.56 26.16 2.10
CA PRO A 201 12.66 25.20 2.01
C PRO A 201 12.21 23.75 2.00
N PHE A 202 12.83 22.93 1.17
CA PHE A 202 12.55 21.50 1.12
C PHE A 202 13.29 20.78 2.23
N ILE A 203 12.57 19.98 3.03
CA ILE A 203 13.13 19.18 4.12
C ILE A 203 13.07 17.72 3.70
N LEU A 204 14.20 17.16 3.28
CA LEU A 204 14.33 15.86 2.65
C LEU A 204 15.17 14.90 3.50
N LYS A 205 15.07 13.61 3.20
CA LYS A 205 15.89 12.53 3.80
C LYS A 205 16.04 12.64 5.32
N THR A 206 14.97 13.05 6.00
CA THR A 206 15.03 13.26 7.44
C THR A 206 15.07 11.91 8.15
N GLY A 207 15.93 11.80 9.16
CA GLY A 207 16.12 10.57 9.89
C GLY A 207 16.80 10.79 11.24
N HIS A 208 16.85 9.74 12.04
CA HIS A 208 17.54 9.76 13.33
C HIS A 208 18.46 8.55 13.49
N ARG A 209 19.53 8.74 14.27
CA ARG A 209 20.45 7.67 14.68
C ARG A 209 20.86 7.82 16.14
N PRO A 210 21.02 6.71 16.88
CA PRO A 210 20.68 5.32 16.51
C PRO A 210 19.18 5.13 16.25
N VAL A 211 18.79 4.18 15.39
CA VAL A 211 17.36 3.89 15.10
C VAL A 211 16.62 3.34 16.33
N VAL A 212 17.34 2.58 17.16
CA VAL A 212 16.87 2.12 18.47
C VAL A 212 17.92 2.54 19.50
N PRO A 213 17.82 3.74 20.08
CA PRO A 213 18.78 4.24 21.06
C PRO A 213 18.62 3.52 22.41
N VAL A 214 19.73 3.30 23.11
CA VAL A 214 19.71 2.93 24.54
C VAL A 214 19.72 4.18 25.42
N SER A 215 19.37 4.03 26.70
CA SER A 215 19.15 5.14 27.63
C SER A 215 20.38 5.99 27.97
N SER A 216 21.57 5.56 27.56
CA SER A 216 22.81 6.32 27.69
C SER A 216 23.19 7.10 26.43
N GLN A 217 22.46 6.92 25.32
CA GLN A 217 22.77 7.52 24.03
C GLN A 217 21.92 8.77 23.79
N SER A 218 22.56 9.84 23.33
CA SER A 218 21.87 10.93 22.63
C SER A 218 21.41 10.46 21.24
N VAL A 219 20.38 11.09 20.70
CA VAL A 219 19.85 10.78 19.37
C VAL A 219 20.14 11.92 18.42
N ARG A 220 20.96 11.68 17.40
CA ARG A 220 21.19 12.64 16.32
C ARG A 220 20.03 12.59 15.34
N VAL A 221 19.44 13.73 15.05
CA VAL A 221 18.45 13.92 13.97
C VAL A 221 19.12 14.72 12.86
N THR A 222 18.93 14.27 11.62
CA THR A 222 19.47 14.91 10.41
C THR A 222 18.36 15.19 9.42
N ALA A 223 18.50 16.27 8.65
CA ALA A 223 17.65 16.56 7.51
C ALA A 223 18.47 17.22 6.40
N GLU A 224 18.27 16.79 5.15
CA GLU A 224 18.76 17.51 3.97
C GLU A 224 17.82 18.68 3.71
N VAL A 225 18.31 19.92 3.85
CA VAL A 225 17.50 21.13 3.64
C VAL A 225 17.98 21.87 2.42
N THR A 226 17.14 22.00 1.41
CA THR A 226 17.49 22.69 0.17
C THR A 226 16.52 23.81 -0.14
N ASP A 227 17.04 24.91 -0.67
CA ASP A 227 16.26 26.08 -1.05
C ASP A 227 16.81 26.73 -2.34
N GLU A 228 16.04 27.61 -2.95
CA GLU A 228 16.40 28.43 -4.10
C GLU A 228 17.57 29.38 -3.76
N ALA A 229 17.62 29.83 -2.51
CA ALA A 229 18.69 30.60 -1.92
C ALA A 229 19.45 29.76 -0.88
N ALA A 230 20.74 29.50 -1.13
CA ALA A 230 21.60 28.74 -0.23
C ALA A 230 21.97 29.46 1.08
N ALA A 231 21.49 30.69 1.30
CA ALA A 231 21.85 31.52 2.46
C ALA A 231 20.60 32.06 3.14
N GLY A 232 20.69 32.24 4.46
CA GLY A 232 19.58 32.75 5.26
C GLY A 232 18.58 31.68 5.71
N LEU A 233 18.92 30.40 5.53
CA LEU A 233 18.13 29.29 6.07
C LEU A 233 18.25 29.22 7.59
N THR A 234 17.11 29.05 8.23
CA THR A 234 17.03 28.66 9.64
C THR A 234 16.40 27.29 9.72
N VAL A 235 17.02 26.38 10.46
CA VAL A 235 16.54 25.01 10.62
C VAL A 235 16.49 24.70 12.11
N SER A 236 15.37 24.14 12.57
CA SER A 236 15.20 23.77 13.97
C SER A 236 14.52 22.42 14.13
N LEU A 237 15.04 21.64 15.08
CA LEU A 237 14.43 20.41 15.56
C LEU A 237 13.48 20.74 16.70
N LYS A 238 12.21 20.37 16.52
CA LYS A 238 11.19 20.43 17.58
C LYS A 238 10.98 19.02 18.12
N TRP A 239 11.09 18.83 19.43
CA TRP A 239 10.91 17.50 20.03
C TRP A 239 10.25 17.56 21.40
N ARG A 240 9.62 16.45 21.81
CA ARG A 240 9.09 16.27 23.17
C ARG A 240 9.01 14.79 23.54
N VAL A 241 8.96 14.51 24.84
CA VAL A 241 8.57 13.18 25.33
C VAL A 241 7.07 13.00 25.16
N SER A 242 6.67 11.89 24.54
CA SER A 242 5.27 11.51 24.38
C SER A 242 4.65 11.12 25.74
N ALA A 243 3.45 11.63 26.02
CA ALA A 243 2.66 11.31 27.21
C ALA A 243 1.16 11.52 26.91
N LEU A 244 0.27 11.04 27.78
CA LEU A 244 -1.17 11.31 27.68
C LEU A 244 -1.49 12.82 27.73
N THR A 245 -0.66 13.57 28.45
CA THR A 245 -0.66 15.04 28.47
C THR A 245 0.76 15.50 28.17
N PRO A 246 1.13 15.62 26.89
CA PRO A 246 2.50 15.88 26.50
C PRO A 246 2.91 17.33 26.85
N PRO A 247 4.18 17.58 27.22
CA PRO A 247 4.69 18.92 27.38
C PRO A 247 4.74 19.68 26.05
N ALA A 248 4.98 20.99 26.11
CA ALA A 248 5.29 21.77 24.91
C ALA A 248 6.56 21.26 24.22
N PHE A 249 6.65 21.44 22.90
CA PHE A 249 7.85 21.10 22.14
C PHE A 249 9.05 21.96 22.61
N SER A 250 10.15 21.28 22.87
CA SER A 250 11.47 21.92 22.97
C SER A 250 12.01 22.20 21.58
N SER A 251 12.79 23.26 21.41
CA SER A 251 13.38 23.66 20.13
C SER A 251 14.91 23.64 20.23
N ILE A 252 15.57 22.99 19.28
CA ILE A 252 17.04 22.96 19.14
C ILE A 252 17.37 23.48 17.74
N ALA A 253 18.32 24.40 17.61
CA ALA A 253 18.80 24.81 16.29
C ALA A 253 19.57 23.65 15.64
N MET A 254 19.33 23.41 14.34
CA MET A 254 20.10 22.46 13.56
C MET A 254 21.18 23.22 12.77
N HIS A 255 22.33 22.58 12.58
CA HIS A 255 23.51 23.20 11.97
C HIS A 255 24.07 22.33 10.85
N ASP A 256 24.61 22.98 9.82
CA ASP A 256 25.37 22.41 8.69
C ASP A 256 26.79 23.00 8.75
N ASP A 257 27.52 22.67 9.82
CA ASP A 257 28.77 23.29 10.23
C ASP A 257 29.93 22.31 10.44
N GLY A 258 29.72 21.02 10.15
CA GLY A 258 30.68 19.94 10.44
C GLY A 258 30.96 19.77 11.94
N LEU A 259 30.10 20.31 12.80
CA LEU A 259 30.13 20.25 14.26
C LEU A 259 28.73 19.89 14.77
N ASN A 260 28.53 19.83 16.09
CA ASN A 260 27.21 19.62 16.70
C ASN A 260 26.47 18.33 16.24
N GLY A 261 27.25 17.35 15.79
CA GLY A 261 26.75 16.10 15.24
C GLY A 261 26.66 16.10 13.73
N ASP A 262 26.78 17.23 13.05
CA ASP A 262 26.98 17.28 11.59
C ASP A 262 28.39 16.79 11.20
N ASP A 263 28.45 15.99 10.13
CA ASP A 263 29.67 15.30 9.71
C ASP A 263 30.49 16.14 8.73
N ILE A 264 29.84 16.94 7.86
CA ILE A 264 30.49 17.71 6.79
C ILE A 264 29.84 19.08 6.68
N ALA A 265 30.61 20.14 6.94
CA ALA A 265 30.11 21.50 6.83
C ALA A 265 29.73 21.89 5.39
N ASN A 266 28.59 22.57 5.24
CA ASN A 266 28.02 23.11 4.01
C ASN A 266 27.69 22.05 2.94
N ASP A 267 27.20 20.88 3.36
CA ASP A 267 26.70 19.84 2.45
C ASP A 267 25.16 19.82 2.33
N ASN A 268 24.48 20.78 2.97
CA ASN A 268 23.04 20.91 3.14
C ASN A 268 22.41 19.88 4.09
N ILE A 269 23.20 19.10 4.84
CA ILE A 269 22.72 18.19 5.86
C ILE A 269 22.79 18.88 7.21
N PHE A 270 21.63 19.31 7.69
CA PHE A 270 21.52 19.92 9.01
C PHE A 270 21.40 18.83 10.08
N ALA A 271 22.07 19.00 11.21
CA ALA A 271 22.00 18.08 12.34
C ALA A 271 21.74 18.77 13.68
N ALA A 272 21.05 18.06 14.57
CA ALA A 272 20.95 18.36 16.00
C ALA A 272 20.84 17.08 16.82
N ALA A 273 21.14 17.15 18.12
CA ALA A 273 21.04 16.01 19.02
C ALA A 273 19.99 16.21 20.11
N VAL A 274 19.07 15.25 20.24
CA VAL A 274 18.20 15.12 21.41
C VAL A 274 19.01 14.46 22.54
N PRO A 275 19.05 15.04 23.75
CA PRO A 275 19.73 14.44 24.89
C PRO A 275 19.21 13.03 25.22
N ALA A 276 20.05 12.22 25.87
CA ALA A 276 19.67 10.87 26.28
C ALA A 276 18.38 10.88 27.13
N GLN A 277 17.49 9.93 26.83
CA GLN A 277 16.21 9.76 27.54
C GLN A 277 16.21 8.46 28.34
N ALA A 278 15.31 8.36 29.32
CA ALA A 278 15.14 7.14 30.10
C ALA A 278 14.70 5.96 29.20
N ASP A 279 15.00 4.74 29.63
CA ASP A 279 14.52 3.53 28.97
C ASP A 279 13.00 3.54 28.80
N GLN A 280 12.51 2.94 27.71
CA GLN A 280 11.11 2.89 27.28
C GLN A 280 10.47 4.23 26.88
N THR A 281 11.22 5.34 26.90
CA THR A 281 10.70 6.65 26.51
C THR A 281 10.40 6.69 25.01
N VAL A 282 9.19 7.10 24.65
CA VAL A 282 8.84 7.48 23.27
C VAL A 282 9.03 8.98 23.11
N VAL A 283 9.71 9.38 22.04
CA VAL A 283 9.93 10.77 21.67
C VAL A 283 9.27 11.05 20.33
N GLU A 284 8.57 12.18 20.27
CA GLU A 284 8.00 12.74 19.04
C GLU A 284 8.85 13.92 18.59
N TYR A 285 9.11 14.04 17.29
CA TYR A 285 9.85 15.17 16.73
C TYR A 285 9.43 15.53 15.31
N TYR A 286 9.68 16.79 14.94
CA TYR A 286 9.60 17.29 13.58
C TYR A 286 10.70 18.32 13.34
N VAL A 287 11.09 18.51 12.09
CA VAL A 287 12.05 19.53 11.66
C VAL A 287 11.28 20.67 11.02
N GLU A 288 11.65 21.90 11.35
CA GLU A 288 11.10 23.13 10.77
C GLU A 288 12.23 23.88 10.07
N ALA A 289 11.99 24.34 8.84
CA ALA A 289 12.93 25.13 8.07
C ALA A 289 12.23 26.39 7.53
N ALA A 290 12.94 27.51 7.55
CA ALA A 290 12.48 28.78 7.00
C ALA A 290 13.60 29.51 6.25
N ASP A 291 13.24 30.20 5.18
CA ASP A 291 14.13 31.05 4.38
C ASP A 291 14.17 32.50 4.90
N ALA A 292 14.98 33.34 4.25
CA ALA A 292 15.08 34.76 4.56
C ALA A 292 13.86 35.59 4.11
N GLY A 293 13.02 35.05 3.22
CA GLY A 293 11.75 35.63 2.78
C GLY A 293 10.61 35.42 3.77
N GLY A 294 10.80 34.52 4.74
CA GLY A 294 9.81 34.13 5.75
C GLY A 294 8.92 32.96 5.31
N HIS A 295 9.23 32.28 4.20
CA HIS A 295 8.56 31.04 3.84
C HIS A 295 9.09 29.91 4.72
N ALA A 296 8.18 29.15 5.31
CA ALA A 296 8.52 28.09 6.24
C ALA A 296 7.72 26.82 5.96
N ARG A 297 8.29 25.68 6.32
CA ARG A 297 7.56 24.42 6.46
C ARG A 297 8.15 23.55 7.53
N SER A 298 7.46 22.44 7.79
CA SER A 298 7.95 21.36 8.62
C SER A 298 7.90 20.00 7.91
N TRP A 299 8.71 19.07 8.41
CA TRP A 299 8.58 17.64 8.16
C TRP A 299 8.56 16.88 9.49
N PRO A 300 7.56 16.01 9.73
CA PRO A 300 6.29 15.93 9.00
C PRO A 300 5.53 17.26 8.91
N ALA A 301 4.63 17.36 7.92
CA ALA A 301 3.75 18.53 7.79
C ALA A 301 2.74 18.60 8.95
N PRO A 302 2.22 19.78 9.29
CA PRO A 302 1.17 19.92 10.30
C PRO A 302 -0.10 19.15 9.88
N THR A 303 -0.84 18.63 10.85
CA THR A 303 -2.05 17.82 10.66
C THR A 303 -3.30 18.65 10.38
N ASN A 304 -3.22 19.98 10.51
CA ASN A 304 -4.32 20.88 10.19
C ASN A 304 -3.91 21.88 9.09
N ASP A 305 -4.90 22.34 8.33
CA ASP A 305 -4.71 23.33 7.25
C ASP A 305 -4.16 24.67 7.76
N GLY A 306 -4.36 24.96 9.05
CA GLY A 306 -3.84 26.15 9.73
C GLY A 306 -2.33 26.09 10.02
N GLY A 307 -1.68 24.95 9.83
CA GLY A 307 -0.23 24.79 9.97
C GLY A 307 0.28 24.79 11.41
N THR A 308 -0.59 24.60 12.41
CA THR A 308 -0.26 24.77 13.83
C THR A 308 -0.27 23.48 14.63
N GLU A 309 -1.01 22.45 14.18
CA GLU A 309 -1.13 21.19 14.89
C GLU A 309 -0.12 20.18 14.37
N HIS A 310 0.72 19.66 15.26
CA HIS A 310 1.71 18.65 14.97
C HIS A 310 1.34 17.38 15.74
N LEU A 311 0.40 16.61 15.19
CA LEU A 311 -0.05 15.34 15.79
C LEU A 311 0.53 14.11 15.07
N ALA A 312 0.96 14.22 13.80
CA ALA A 312 1.50 13.13 12.98
C ALA A 312 3.03 13.19 12.82
N ASN A 313 3.75 13.31 13.94
CA ASN A 313 5.21 13.53 13.97
C ASN A 313 6.04 12.26 13.74
N ALA A 314 7.34 12.42 13.49
CA ALA A 314 8.27 11.30 13.48
C ALA A 314 8.53 10.80 14.91
N LEU A 315 8.79 9.50 15.05
CA LEU A 315 8.87 8.82 16.34
C LEU A 315 10.16 8.01 16.49
N TYR A 316 10.65 7.94 17.72
CA TYR A 316 11.59 6.89 18.14
C TYR A 316 11.31 6.45 19.57
N GLN A 317 11.74 5.24 19.91
CA GLN A 317 11.67 4.70 21.26
C GLN A 317 13.07 4.39 21.78
N VAL A 318 13.37 4.85 23.00
CA VAL A 318 14.54 4.37 23.75
C VAL A 318 14.25 2.97 24.29
N ASP A 319 15.11 2.02 23.97
CA ASP A 319 14.91 0.62 24.33
C ASP A 319 16.25 -0.05 24.66
N ASN A 320 16.46 -0.35 25.95
CA ASN A 320 17.63 -1.06 26.43
C ASN A 320 17.57 -2.58 26.17
N SER A 321 16.44 -3.09 25.69
CA SER A 321 16.28 -4.53 25.48
C SER A 321 17.09 -5.01 24.29
N THR A 322 17.70 -6.19 24.45
CA THR A 322 18.40 -6.89 23.36
C THR A 322 17.47 -7.92 22.73
N ASN A 323 17.43 -7.97 21.40
CA ASN A 323 16.69 -9.02 20.69
C ASN A 323 17.50 -10.33 20.72
N THR A 324 17.11 -11.27 21.59
CA THR A 324 17.75 -12.59 21.72
C THR A 324 16.91 -13.73 21.11
N GLY A 325 15.77 -13.41 20.50
CA GLY A 325 14.85 -14.39 19.90
C GLY A 325 15.26 -14.78 18.48
N ALA A 326 14.85 -15.98 18.05
CA ALA A 326 15.05 -16.45 16.68
C ALA A 326 14.04 -15.86 15.67
N ALA A 327 12.92 -15.30 16.15
CA ALA A 327 11.90 -14.67 15.30
C ALA A 327 12.28 -13.22 14.96
N PRO A 328 11.91 -12.73 13.76
CA PRO A 328 11.98 -11.30 13.44
C PRO A 328 11.28 -10.44 14.50
N LEU A 329 11.85 -9.28 14.81
CA LEU A 329 11.31 -8.37 15.82
C LEU A 329 10.75 -7.11 15.16
N TYR A 330 9.46 -6.86 15.37
CA TYR A 330 8.79 -5.63 14.94
C TYR A 330 8.51 -4.75 16.15
N ARG A 331 8.95 -3.50 16.11
CA ARG A 331 8.57 -2.46 17.07
C ARG A 331 7.58 -1.52 16.41
N ILE A 332 6.42 -1.40 17.03
CA ILE A 332 5.38 -0.44 16.69
C ILE A 332 5.49 0.66 17.75
N VAL A 333 6.04 1.80 17.35
CA VAL A 333 6.23 2.97 18.22
C VAL A 333 5.08 3.93 17.96
N MET A 334 4.34 4.30 19.01
CA MET A 334 3.15 5.15 18.93
C MET A 334 3.21 6.27 19.98
N PRO A 335 2.63 7.45 19.71
CA PRO A 335 2.35 8.43 20.75
C PRO A 335 1.50 7.80 21.86
N ALA A 336 1.74 8.17 23.11
CA ALA A 336 1.09 7.56 24.26
C ALA A 336 -0.42 7.77 24.25
N GLY A 337 -0.89 8.95 23.84
CA GLY A 337 -2.32 9.22 23.69
C GLY A 337 -2.99 8.38 22.59
N GLU A 338 -2.28 8.10 21.51
CA GLU A 338 -2.82 7.27 20.41
C GLU A 338 -2.79 5.78 20.73
N LEU A 339 -1.75 5.31 21.43
CA LEU A 339 -1.72 3.95 21.96
C LEU A 339 -2.84 3.72 22.97
N ASP A 340 -3.09 4.70 23.85
CA ASP A 340 -4.20 4.67 24.81
C ASP A 340 -5.56 4.62 24.11
N ALA A 341 -5.75 5.42 23.06
CA ALA A 341 -6.96 5.41 22.24
C ALA A 341 -7.17 4.07 21.49
N LEU A 342 -6.10 3.49 20.94
CA LEU A 342 -6.12 2.16 20.32
C LEU A 342 -6.55 1.08 21.33
N ASP A 343 -6.04 1.14 22.55
CA ASP A 343 -6.32 0.13 23.60
C ASP A 343 -7.75 0.21 24.14
N HIS A 344 -8.26 1.44 24.30
CA HIS A 344 -9.61 1.75 24.77
C HIS A 344 -10.67 1.76 23.66
N GLN A 345 -10.31 1.39 22.43
CA GLN A 345 -11.26 1.37 21.33
C GLN A 345 -12.38 0.35 21.59
N ASN A 346 -13.62 0.85 21.67
CA ASN A 346 -14.81 0.05 21.92
C ASN A 346 -15.47 -0.40 20.61
N PHE A 347 -15.69 -1.70 20.47
CA PHE A 347 -16.37 -2.28 19.32
C PHE A 347 -17.80 -2.70 19.72
N SER A 348 -18.78 -1.81 19.48
CA SER A 348 -20.19 -2.21 19.48
C SER A 348 -20.53 -2.88 18.14
N SER A 349 -21.58 -3.72 18.12
CA SER A 349 -21.96 -4.55 16.95
C SER A 349 -22.19 -3.78 15.63
N ASN A 350 -22.39 -2.46 15.70
CA ASN A 350 -22.69 -1.62 14.54
C ASN A 350 -21.52 -0.71 14.13
N ASN A 351 -20.38 -0.77 14.83
CA ASN A 351 -19.28 0.16 14.60
C ASN A 351 -18.13 -0.50 13.83
N ARG A 352 -18.18 -0.39 12.49
CA ARG A 352 -17.03 -0.67 11.61
C ARG A 352 -16.16 0.61 11.55
N THR A 353 -15.52 1.01 12.66
CA THR A 353 -14.61 2.17 12.63
C THR A 353 -13.32 1.80 11.89
N ALA A 354 -13.01 2.55 10.83
CA ALA A 354 -11.71 2.52 10.15
C ALA A 354 -10.71 3.49 10.80
N GLN A 355 -10.82 3.72 12.12
CA GLN A 355 -9.97 4.67 12.82
C GLN A 355 -8.51 4.23 12.73
N LYS A 356 -7.68 5.13 12.17
CA LYS A 356 -6.25 4.96 12.03
C LYS A 356 -5.54 5.87 13.02
N TYR A 357 -4.40 5.39 13.51
CA TYR A 357 -3.51 6.05 14.44
C TYR A 357 -2.12 6.14 13.82
N LEU A 358 -1.30 7.08 14.26
CA LEU A 358 0.10 7.23 13.88
C LEU A 358 0.96 6.15 14.54
N CYS A 359 1.88 5.58 13.77
CA CYS A 359 3.02 4.86 14.31
C CYS A 359 4.29 5.04 13.48
N ALA A 360 5.43 4.71 14.08
CA ALA A 360 6.63 4.34 13.37
C ALA A 360 6.80 2.82 13.48
N PHE A 361 7.13 2.20 12.36
CA PHE A 361 7.33 0.76 12.26
C PHE A 361 8.82 0.48 12.09
N VAL A 362 9.42 -0.22 13.06
CA VAL A 362 10.84 -0.59 13.03
C VAL A 362 10.95 -2.11 13.01
N THR A 363 11.60 -2.66 11.99
CA THR A 363 11.84 -4.10 11.89
C THR A 363 13.30 -4.42 12.09
N ASP A 364 13.59 -5.43 12.91
CA ASP A 364 14.91 -6.04 13.06
C ASP A 364 14.80 -7.50 12.60
N VAL A 365 15.33 -7.76 11.41
CA VAL A 365 15.34 -9.08 10.77
C VAL A 365 16.78 -9.52 10.59
N LEU A 366 17.24 -10.44 11.44
CA LEU A 366 18.62 -10.95 11.42
C LEU A 366 19.69 -9.83 11.51
N GLY A 367 19.40 -8.76 12.26
CA GLY A 367 20.29 -7.61 12.43
C GLY A 367 20.15 -6.52 11.36
N ALA A 368 19.33 -6.74 10.33
CA ALA A 368 18.94 -5.68 9.40
C ALA A 368 17.80 -4.86 10.02
N VAL A 369 18.11 -3.62 10.40
CA VAL A 369 17.14 -2.68 10.97
C VAL A 369 16.60 -1.74 9.91
N GLU A 370 15.29 -1.78 9.69
CA GLU A 370 14.57 -0.84 8.83
C GLU A 370 13.58 -0.02 9.67
N VAL A 371 13.33 1.21 9.25
CA VAL A 371 12.32 2.09 9.84
C VAL A 371 11.41 2.65 8.76
N ARG A 372 10.12 2.70 9.04
CA ARG A 372 9.12 3.49 8.32
C ARG A 372 8.48 4.45 9.31
N GLN A 373 8.65 5.74 9.03
CA GLN A 373 8.01 6.81 9.78
C GLN A 373 6.62 7.07 9.20
N GLN A 374 5.80 7.87 9.89
CA GLN A 374 4.49 8.33 9.39
C GLN A 374 3.58 7.20 8.88
N SER A 375 3.67 6.02 9.51
CA SER A 375 2.84 4.87 9.17
C SER A 375 1.48 4.97 9.88
N GLY A 376 0.45 4.40 9.28
CA GLY A 376 -0.88 4.31 9.88
C GLY A 376 -1.09 2.94 10.52
N ILE A 377 -1.67 2.87 11.70
CA ILE A 377 -2.06 1.62 12.35
C ILE A 377 -3.54 1.62 12.72
N ARG A 378 -4.21 0.48 12.52
CA ARG A 378 -5.59 0.28 12.95
C ARG A 378 -5.84 -1.15 13.41
N ILE A 379 -6.83 -1.33 14.28
CA ILE A 379 -7.35 -2.66 14.60
C ILE A 379 -8.01 -3.26 13.35
N ARG A 380 -7.82 -4.57 13.15
CA ARG A 380 -8.42 -5.34 12.06
C ARG A 380 -9.21 -6.53 12.59
N GLY A 381 -9.99 -7.15 11.70
CA GLY A 381 -10.83 -8.31 12.00
C GLY A 381 -12.32 -7.98 12.09
N ASN A 382 -13.16 -8.99 11.89
CA ASN A 382 -14.60 -8.87 12.08
C ASN A 382 -14.99 -9.31 13.50
N GLY A 383 -15.25 -10.60 13.72
CA GLY A 383 -15.54 -11.14 15.05
C GLY A 383 -14.35 -11.08 16.03
N SER A 384 -13.12 -11.12 15.50
CA SER A 384 -11.88 -11.16 16.29
C SER A 384 -11.32 -9.79 16.71
N ARG A 385 -11.97 -8.68 16.35
CA ARG A 385 -11.47 -7.32 16.67
C ARG A 385 -11.39 -7.03 18.17
N SER A 386 -12.20 -7.73 18.96
CA SER A 386 -12.19 -7.66 20.42
C SER A 386 -11.31 -8.72 21.07
N SER A 387 -10.66 -9.59 20.30
CA SER A 387 -9.75 -10.62 20.81
C SER A 387 -8.40 -10.02 21.22
N HIS A 388 -7.77 -10.61 22.23
CA HIS A 388 -6.46 -10.20 22.75
C HIS A 388 -5.42 -11.32 22.56
N PRO A 389 -4.20 -11.00 22.12
CA PRO A 389 -3.76 -9.69 21.64
C PRO A 389 -4.49 -9.28 20.36
N ARG A 390 -4.77 -7.99 20.23
CA ARG A 390 -5.53 -7.46 19.09
C ARG A 390 -4.75 -7.64 17.80
N SER A 391 -5.46 -8.05 16.75
CA SER A 391 -4.92 -8.04 15.40
C SER A 391 -4.92 -6.61 14.87
N VAL A 392 -3.83 -6.19 14.25
CA VAL A 392 -3.68 -4.83 13.70
C VAL A 392 -3.26 -4.90 12.23
N ARG A 393 -3.51 -3.83 11.50
CA ARG A 393 -2.94 -3.57 10.18
C ARG A 393 -2.09 -2.31 10.26
N VAL A 394 -0.88 -2.38 9.72
CA VAL A 394 -0.01 -1.22 9.52
C VAL A 394 -0.03 -0.89 8.02
N ASP A 395 -0.37 0.35 7.68
CA ASP A 395 -0.31 0.92 6.34
C ASP A 395 0.92 1.83 6.24
N PHE A 396 1.66 1.74 5.16
CA PHE A 396 2.86 2.53 4.87
C PHE A 396 2.55 3.61 3.84
N LEU A 397 3.43 4.62 3.75
CA LEU A 397 3.35 5.59 2.66
C LEU A 397 3.69 4.90 1.33
N ASN A 398 3.03 5.31 0.25
CA ASN A 398 3.18 4.70 -1.06
C ASN A 398 4.57 4.93 -1.70
N ASP A 399 5.27 5.98 -1.28
CA ASP A 399 6.64 6.30 -1.67
C ASP A 399 7.70 5.65 -0.77
N GLU A 400 7.30 5.11 0.38
CA GLU A 400 8.17 4.43 1.35
C GLU A 400 7.61 3.05 1.74
N PRO A 401 7.35 2.15 0.77
CA PRO A 401 6.82 0.83 1.07
C PRO A 401 7.79 0.02 1.94
N TRP A 402 7.24 -0.90 2.73
CA TRP A 402 8.02 -1.85 3.48
C TRP A 402 8.07 -3.18 2.73
N GLN A 403 9.27 -3.60 2.32
CA GLN A 403 9.47 -4.84 1.55
C GLN A 403 8.53 -4.94 0.33
N ASN A 404 8.40 -3.84 -0.42
CA ASN A 404 7.50 -3.69 -1.58
C ASN A 404 6.00 -3.86 -1.29
N ASN A 405 5.60 -3.78 -0.02
CA ASN A 405 4.21 -3.80 0.40
C ASN A 405 3.83 -2.46 1.03
N ASN A 406 2.66 -1.95 0.66
CA ASN A 406 2.11 -0.72 1.25
C ASN A 406 1.34 -0.99 2.55
N ALA A 407 1.24 -2.26 2.97
CA ALA A 407 0.69 -2.62 4.25
C ALA A 407 1.19 -3.99 4.73
N VAL A 408 1.02 -4.25 6.02
CA VAL A 408 1.19 -5.58 6.62
C VAL A 408 0.08 -5.84 7.65
N ASN A 409 -0.48 -7.05 7.65
CA ASN A 409 -1.40 -7.49 8.69
C ASN A 409 -0.60 -8.19 9.80
N ILE A 410 -0.89 -7.89 11.05
CA ILE A 410 -0.25 -8.49 12.22
C ILE A 410 -1.36 -9.13 13.05
N ASN A 411 -1.51 -10.44 12.91
CA ASN A 411 -2.60 -11.19 13.51
C ASN A 411 -2.19 -11.79 14.85
N GLY A 412 -2.99 -11.50 15.86
CA GLY A 412 -2.82 -12.00 17.22
C GLY A 412 -3.66 -13.22 17.51
N ARG A 413 -4.05 -14.03 16.50
CA ARG A 413 -4.96 -15.17 16.69
C ARG A 413 -4.37 -16.45 16.13
N TYR A 414 -4.33 -17.54 16.91
CA TYR A 414 -3.79 -18.85 16.50
C TYR A 414 -2.56 -18.77 15.58
N THR A 415 -1.55 -18.00 15.98
CA THR A 415 -0.36 -17.67 15.17
C THR A 415 0.28 -18.90 14.51
N TYR A 416 0.36 -20.01 15.26
CA TYR A 416 0.93 -21.26 14.79
C TYR A 416 0.09 -21.93 13.69
N LEU A 417 -1.26 -21.88 13.78
CA LEU A 417 -2.16 -22.41 12.74
C LEU A 417 -2.06 -21.57 11.47
N GLN A 418 -2.08 -20.24 11.60
CA GLN A 418 -1.92 -19.36 10.44
C GLN A 418 -0.60 -19.60 9.71
N THR A 419 0.48 -19.76 10.48
CA THR A 419 1.81 -20.01 9.93
C THR A 419 1.90 -21.37 9.24
N ILE A 420 1.47 -22.46 9.91
CA ILE A 420 1.58 -23.80 9.31
C ILE A 420 0.63 -23.97 8.13
N GLY A 421 -0.59 -23.42 8.21
CA GLY A 421 -1.59 -23.46 7.14
C GLY A 421 -1.11 -22.77 5.88
N ALA A 422 -0.62 -21.54 5.99
CA ALA A 422 -0.05 -20.82 4.86
C ALA A 422 1.13 -21.59 4.23
N ARG A 423 2.05 -22.13 5.05
CA ARG A 423 3.20 -22.89 4.54
C ARG A 423 2.80 -24.18 3.84
N LEU A 424 1.83 -24.92 4.38
CA LEU A 424 1.31 -26.13 3.76
C LEU A 424 0.58 -25.82 2.45
N ALA A 425 -0.27 -24.79 2.43
CA ALA A 425 -0.98 -24.35 1.23
C ALA A 425 0.00 -23.92 0.11
N GLN A 426 0.98 -23.08 0.44
CA GLN A 426 2.03 -22.66 -0.50
C GLN A 426 2.86 -23.85 -1.00
N SER A 427 3.28 -24.75 -0.10
CA SER A 427 4.04 -25.96 -0.49
C SER A 427 3.22 -26.93 -1.34
N ALA A 428 1.90 -26.87 -1.23
CA ALA A 428 0.99 -27.62 -2.09
C ALA A 428 0.75 -26.93 -3.44
N GLY A 429 1.20 -25.68 -3.65
CA GLY A 429 0.98 -24.94 -4.89
C GLY A 429 -0.33 -24.16 -4.93
N ILE A 430 -0.92 -23.87 -3.77
CA ILE A 430 -2.06 -22.95 -3.65
C ILE A 430 -1.56 -21.53 -3.41
N GLY A 431 -2.13 -20.57 -4.14
CA GLY A 431 -1.91 -19.15 -3.88
C GLY A 431 -2.47 -18.76 -2.53
N ALA A 432 -1.57 -18.60 -1.55
CA ALA A 432 -1.85 -18.16 -0.20
C ALA A 432 -0.88 -17.04 0.20
N ALA A 433 -1.35 -16.12 1.04
CA ALA A 433 -0.54 -15.02 1.55
C ALA A 433 0.72 -15.51 2.28
N ASP A 434 1.81 -14.77 2.16
CA ASP A 434 2.99 -15.04 2.98
C ASP A 434 2.71 -14.79 4.46
N VAL A 435 3.03 -15.79 5.29
CA VAL A 435 2.89 -15.71 6.75
C VAL A 435 4.21 -16.02 7.44
N LEU A 436 4.61 -15.13 8.35
CA LEU A 436 5.78 -15.27 9.20
C LEU A 436 5.43 -15.08 10.68
N PRO A 437 5.89 -15.95 11.59
CA PRO A 437 5.74 -15.72 13.01
C PRO A 437 6.75 -14.65 13.46
N VAL A 438 6.25 -13.58 14.07
CA VAL A 438 7.05 -12.40 14.45
C VAL A 438 6.83 -12.01 15.90
N SER A 439 7.90 -11.55 16.54
CA SER A 439 7.84 -10.96 17.88
C SER A 439 7.49 -9.48 17.73
N VAL A 440 6.42 -9.02 18.37
CA VAL A 440 5.96 -7.62 18.24
C VAL A 440 6.06 -6.88 19.56
N ARG A 441 6.49 -5.61 19.52
CA ARG A 441 6.56 -4.71 20.67
C ARG A 441 5.76 -3.45 20.37
N PHE A 442 4.72 -3.20 21.16
CA PHE A 442 4.00 -1.92 21.14
C PHE A 442 4.59 -1.05 22.24
N ASN A 443 5.31 0.01 21.88
CA ASN A 443 6.09 0.81 22.84
C ASN A 443 6.85 -0.08 23.85
N GLY A 444 7.61 -1.05 23.32
CA GLY A 444 8.44 -1.97 24.10
C GLY A 444 7.71 -3.13 24.78
N GLN A 445 6.38 -3.17 24.75
CA GLN A 445 5.59 -4.24 25.39
C GLN A 445 5.26 -5.39 24.43
N ASN A 446 5.55 -6.63 24.84
CA ASN A 446 5.07 -7.82 24.12
C ASN A 446 3.66 -8.18 24.58
N ARG A 447 2.65 -7.78 23.81
CA ARG A 447 1.26 -8.07 24.15
C ARG A 447 0.82 -9.51 23.85
N ALA A 448 1.63 -10.27 23.09
CA ALA A 448 1.39 -11.69 22.83
C ALA A 448 2.08 -12.62 23.84
N ALA A 449 2.85 -12.08 24.79
CA ALA A 449 3.49 -12.88 25.83
C ALA A 449 2.44 -13.59 26.69
N GLU A 450 2.72 -14.83 27.09
CA GLU A 450 1.76 -15.67 27.86
C GLU A 450 1.35 -15.04 29.19
N ASN A 451 2.21 -14.23 29.78
CA ASN A 451 1.98 -13.53 31.05
C ASN A 451 1.54 -12.07 30.87
N TYR A 452 1.26 -11.62 29.63
CA TYR A 452 0.75 -10.28 29.41
C TYR A 452 -0.69 -10.15 29.91
N ILE A 453 -0.94 -9.12 30.72
CA ILE A 453 -2.27 -8.75 31.17
C ILE A 453 -2.56 -7.39 30.55
N ASP A 454 -3.61 -7.29 29.74
CA ASP A 454 -4.04 -6.01 29.18
C ASP A 454 -4.52 -5.13 30.35
N PRO A 455 -3.92 -3.95 30.56
CA PRO A 455 -4.25 -3.09 31.70
C PRO A 455 -5.67 -2.50 31.63
N VAL A 456 -6.27 -2.48 30.44
CA VAL A 456 -7.61 -1.95 30.17
C VAL A 456 -8.65 -3.08 30.18
N ASN A 457 -8.34 -4.19 29.51
CA ASN A 457 -9.30 -5.26 29.21
C ASN A 457 -9.12 -6.53 30.06
N GLY A 458 -8.04 -6.63 30.84
CA GLY A 458 -7.73 -7.79 31.69
C GLY A 458 -6.92 -8.88 30.97
N ALA A 459 -6.87 -10.09 31.54
CA ALA A 459 -6.15 -11.21 30.92
C ALA A 459 -6.84 -11.64 29.61
N GLY A 460 -6.05 -11.86 28.55
CA GLY A 460 -6.54 -12.43 27.31
C GLY A 460 -7.13 -13.84 27.51
N SER A 461 -7.94 -14.29 26.56
CA SER A 461 -8.51 -15.64 26.57
C SER A 461 -7.39 -16.68 26.65
N ALA A 462 -7.43 -17.56 27.66
CA ALA A 462 -6.42 -18.61 27.89
C ALA A 462 -6.31 -19.67 26.78
N TYR A 463 -7.13 -19.57 25.73
CA TYR A 463 -7.29 -20.58 24.68
C TYR A 463 -6.50 -20.29 23.39
N SER A 464 -5.72 -19.22 23.35
CA SER A 464 -4.96 -18.83 22.18
C SER A 464 -3.46 -18.78 22.50
N SER A 465 -2.79 -19.92 22.36
CA SER A 465 -1.33 -20.00 22.52
C SER A 465 -0.65 -19.26 21.36
N HIS A 466 -0.33 -17.99 21.57
CA HIS A 466 0.44 -17.16 20.63
C HIS A 466 1.94 -17.42 20.72
N PHE A 467 2.39 -18.11 21.78
CA PHE A 467 3.80 -18.36 22.07
C PHE A 467 4.67 -17.08 22.11
N GLY A 468 4.07 -15.93 22.48
CA GLY A 468 4.77 -14.64 22.43
C GLY A 468 4.86 -14.00 21.05
N LEU A 469 4.19 -14.56 20.02
CA LEU A 469 4.34 -14.23 18.61
C LEU A 469 3.01 -13.86 17.94
N TYR A 470 3.09 -12.97 16.96
CA TYR A 470 2.01 -12.66 16.02
C TYR A 470 2.29 -13.33 14.68
N ALA A 471 1.25 -13.51 13.87
CA ALA A 471 1.41 -13.85 12.46
C ALA A 471 1.49 -12.54 11.64
N SER A 472 2.65 -12.26 11.06
CA SER A 472 2.83 -11.24 10.01
C SER A 472 2.30 -11.82 8.72
N VAL A 473 1.18 -11.29 8.23
CA VAL A 473 0.45 -11.79 7.05
C VAL A 473 0.49 -10.73 5.96
N GLU A 474 0.95 -11.12 4.78
CA GLU A 474 0.87 -10.31 3.57
C GLU A 474 -0.60 -9.95 3.25
N PRO A 475 -0.92 -8.67 3.00
CA PRO A 475 -2.25 -8.29 2.56
C PRO A 475 -2.55 -8.84 1.16
N VAL A 476 -3.68 -9.52 1.00
CA VAL A 476 -4.17 -9.99 -0.31
C VAL A 476 -4.79 -8.81 -1.07
N ASN A 477 -3.96 -8.05 -1.77
CA ASN A 477 -4.30 -6.84 -2.51
C ASN A 477 -3.61 -6.81 -3.89
N ARG A 478 -3.49 -5.64 -4.53
CA ARG A 478 -2.75 -5.47 -5.78
C ARG A 478 -1.29 -5.94 -5.71
N ASP A 479 -0.58 -5.68 -4.61
CA ASP A 479 0.83 -6.06 -4.48
C ASP A 479 0.97 -7.59 -4.38
N TYR A 480 0.06 -8.25 -3.67
CA TYR A 480 -0.04 -9.71 -3.67
C TYR A 480 -0.15 -10.29 -5.09
N ILE A 481 -0.98 -9.70 -5.97
CA ILE A 481 -1.09 -10.15 -7.36
C ILE A 481 0.25 -9.96 -8.08
N LYS A 482 0.93 -8.83 -7.91
CA LYS A 482 2.24 -8.58 -8.53
C LYS A 482 3.29 -9.59 -8.07
N HIS A 483 3.28 -9.98 -6.80
CA HIS A 483 4.25 -10.91 -6.22
C HIS A 483 3.98 -12.36 -6.59
N HIS A 484 2.72 -12.80 -6.51
CA HIS A 484 2.34 -14.22 -6.63
C HIS A 484 1.80 -14.59 -8.01
N PHE A 485 1.35 -13.61 -8.80
CA PHE A 485 0.77 -13.80 -10.12
C PHE A 485 1.34 -12.79 -11.14
N PRO A 486 2.68 -12.75 -11.35
CA PRO A 486 3.33 -11.77 -12.21
C PRO A 486 2.91 -11.84 -13.69
N ASP A 487 2.35 -12.98 -14.12
CA ASP A 487 1.80 -13.17 -15.47
C ASP A 487 0.37 -12.60 -15.62
N ALA A 488 -0.27 -12.20 -14.52
CA ALA A 488 -1.61 -11.64 -14.46
C ALA A 488 -1.66 -10.27 -13.74
N PRO A 489 -0.74 -9.31 -14.02
CA PRO A 489 -0.60 -8.09 -13.21
C PRO A 489 -1.79 -7.13 -13.31
N GLY A 490 -2.66 -7.32 -14.33
CA GLY A 490 -3.90 -6.57 -14.54
C GLY A 490 -5.19 -7.36 -14.23
N GLY A 491 -5.10 -8.60 -13.71
CA GLY A 491 -6.27 -9.39 -13.33
C GLY A 491 -7.06 -8.73 -12.20
N ASN A 492 -8.37 -9.03 -12.07
CA ASN A 492 -9.18 -8.52 -10.96
C ASN A 492 -9.23 -9.54 -9.82
N LEU A 493 -9.05 -9.04 -8.60
CA LEU A 493 -9.13 -9.78 -7.36
C LEU A 493 -10.37 -9.38 -6.58
N TYR A 494 -11.21 -10.36 -6.29
CA TYR A 494 -12.46 -10.21 -5.55
C TYR A 494 -12.39 -11.02 -4.28
N THR A 495 -12.84 -10.46 -3.16
CA THR A 495 -12.97 -11.21 -1.91
C THR A 495 -14.42 -11.22 -1.47
N LYS A 496 -14.91 -12.40 -1.11
CA LYS A 496 -16.22 -12.56 -0.50
C LYS A 496 -16.12 -12.33 1.00
N ARG A 497 -16.98 -11.45 1.50
CA ARG A 497 -17.35 -11.33 2.92
C ARG A 497 -18.83 -11.67 3.04
N GLY A 498 -19.25 -12.29 4.13
CA GLY A 498 -20.65 -12.67 4.34
C GLY A 498 -21.63 -11.52 4.05
N GLY A 499 -22.77 -11.84 3.45
CA GLY A 499 -23.75 -10.88 2.93
C GLY A 499 -25.20 -11.31 3.16
N ALA A 500 -26.14 -10.37 2.96
CA ALA A 500 -27.58 -10.61 3.14
C ALA A 500 -28.19 -11.20 1.87
N GLY A 501 -27.94 -12.48 1.61
CA GLY A 501 -28.60 -13.21 0.52
C GLY A 501 -27.63 -13.92 -0.42
N ALA A 502 -27.90 -15.21 -0.59
CA ALA A 502 -27.73 -16.04 -1.78
C ALA A 502 -26.36 -16.30 -2.46
N GLU A 503 -25.96 -17.57 -2.34
CA GLU A 503 -25.36 -18.44 -3.37
C GLU A 503 -25.37 -17.87 -4.81
N TRP A 504 -24.30 -17.15 -5.15
CA TRP A 504 -23.94 -16.71 -6.51
C TRP A 504 -25.13 -16.32 -7.41
N ARG A 505 -25.96 -15.37 -6.98
CA ARG A 505 -27.04 -14.87 -7.84
C ARG A 505 -26.50 -13.83 -8.83
N PRO A 506 -26.65 -14.06 -10.15
CA PRO A 506 -26.26 -13.06 -11.13
C PRO A 506 -27.16 -11.82 -10.97
N ALA A 507 -26.55 -10.65 -11.12
CA ALA A 507 -27.27 -9.40 -11.27
C ALA A 507 -28.18 -9.43 -12.52
N GLY A 508 -29.09 -8.46 -12.63
CA GLY A 508 -29.86 -8.27 -13.87
C GLY A 508 -28.98 -7.86 -15.06
N ASN A 509 -29.57 -7.81 -16.25
CA ASN A 509 -28.86 -7.50 -17.50
C ASN A 509 -28.34 -6.05 -17.61
N ASP A 510 -28.64 -5.19 -16.64
CA ASP A 510 -28.17 -3.81 -16.62
C ASP A 510 -26.77 -3.73 -16.00
N ALA A 511 -25.76 -3.58 -16.86
CA ALA A 511 -24.35 -3.50 -16.47
C ALA A 511 -24.05 -2.38 -15.47
N GLY A 512 -24.80 -1.27 -15.52
CA GLY A 512 -24.61 -0.16 -14.57
C GLY A 512 -24.98 -0.52 -13.12
N SER A 513 -25.77 -1.58 -12.91
CA SER A 513 -26.22 -2.03 -11.59
C SER A 513 -25.30 -3.06 -10.93
N TRP A 514 -24.41 -3.71 -11.69
CA TRP A 514 -23.57 -4.82 -11.21
C TRP A 514 -22.72 -4.46 -10.00
N PRO A 515 -22.03 -3.29 -9.94
CA PRO A 515 -21.15 -2.99 -8.80
C PRO A 515 -21.93 -2.91 -7.49
N GLN A 516 -23.07 -2.19 -7.50
CA GLN A 516 -23.92 -2.06 -6.30
C GLN A 516 -24.54 -3.40 -5.89
N HIS A 517 -24.93 -4.23 -6.87
CA HIS A 517 -25.44 -5.58 -6.61
C HIS A 517 -24.39 -6.43 -5.90
N TYR A 518 -23.19 -6.58 -6.48
CA TYR A 518 -22.16 -7.46 -5.92
C TYR A 518 -21.61 -6.95 -4.59
N ILE A 519 -21.43 -5.64 -4.43
CA ILE A 519 -21.07 -5.04 -3.13
C ILE A 519 -22.15 -5.30 -2.09
N GLY A 520 -23.43 -5.18 -2.46
CA GLY A 520 -24.57 -5.50 -1.59
C GLY A 520 -24.61 -6.97 -1.14
N GLU A 521 -24.15 -7.87 -2.01
CA GLU A 521 -24.03 -9.32 -1.74
C GLU A 521 -22.74 -9.66 -0.96
N GLY A 522 -21.91 -8.67 -0.64
CA GLY A 522 -20.70 -8.83 0.19
C GLY A 522 -19.41 -9.09 -0.60
N TRP A 523 -19.38 -8.82 -1.89
CA TRP A 523 -18.14 -8.85 -2.68
C TRP A 523 -17.34 -7.55 -2.53
N GLU A 524 -16.06 -7.69 -2.25
CA GLU A 524 -15.10 -6.59 -2.14
C GLU A 524 -14.04 -6.74 -3.24
N LYS A 525 -13.96 -5.76 -4.15
CA LYS A 525 -12.87 -5.70 -5.13
C LYS A 525 -11.59 -5.21 -4.43
N GLN A 526 -10.48 -5.93 -4.55
CA GLN A 526 -9.23 -5.68 -3.81
C GLN A 526 -8.16 -4.93 -4.63
N ASN A 527 -8.36 -4.80 -5.93
CA ASN A 527 -7.51 -4.02 -6.84
C ASN A 527 -8.37 -3.43 -7.97
N ASN A 528 -7.83 -2.50 -8.76
CA ASN A 528 -8.57 -1.80 -9.82
C ASN A 528 -9.90 -1.22 -9.30
N THR A 529 -9.88 -0.69 -8.07
CA THR A 529 -11.07 -0.28 -7.32
C THR A 529 -11.69 1.00 -7.86
N GLY A 530 -10.91 1.85 -8.53
CA GLY A 530 -11.38 3.07 -9.18
C GLY A 530 -12.35 2.81 -10.33
N GLN A 531 -12.07 1.76 -11.14
CA GLN A 531 -12.93 1.36 -12.26
C GLN A 531 -14.32 0.91 -11.82
N LEU A 532 -14.44 0.33 -10.61
CA LEU A 532 -15.64 -0.36 -10.12
C LEU A 532 -16.29 -1.31 -11.16
N ASP A 533 -15.50 -1.88 -12.06
CA ASP A 533 -15.98 -2.87 -13.03
C ASP A 533 -16.03 -4.27 -12.40
N PHE A 534 -17.19 -4.94 -12.50
CA PHE A 534 -17.45 -6.29 -12.00
C PHE A 534 -17.86 -7.25 -13.14
N ALA A 535 -17.61 -6.90 -14.41
CA ALA A 535 -18.08 -7.66 -15.57
C ALA A 535 -17.57 -9.11 -15.62
N ASP A 536 -16.32 -9.34 -15.23
CA ASP A 536 -15.72 -10.68 -15.16
C ASP A 536 -16.33 -11.54 -14.04
N LEU A 537 -16.52 -10.96 -12.85
CA LEU A 537 -17.22 -11.62 -11.74
C LEU A 537 -18.67 -11.92 -12.13
N HIS A 538 -19.35 -10.95 -12.76
CA HIS A 538 -20.71 -11.12 -13.25
C HIS A 538 -20.82 -12.25 -14.26
N HIS A 539 -19.89 -12.30 -15.23
CA HIS A 539 -19.85 -13.35 -16.24
C HIS A 539 -19.64 -14.73 -15.61
N PHE A 540 -18.65 -14.85 -14.71
CA PHE A 540 -18.38 -16.09 -13.99
C PHE A 540 -19.61 -16.57 -13.21
N ILE A 541 -20.20 -15.71 -12.37
CA ILE A 541 -21.38 -16.03 -11.57
C ILE A 541 -22.56 -16.42 -12.46
N SER A 542 -22.78 -15.71 -13.57
CA SER A 542 -23.86 -16.01 -14.52
C SER A 542 -23.70 -17.38 -15.16
N VAL A 543 -22.49 -17.72 -15.63
CA VAL A 543 -22.22 -19.02 -16.23
C VAL A 543 -22.40 -20.15 -15.21
N MET A 544 -21.86 -20.00 -14.00
CA MET A 544 -21.99 -21.00 -12.94
C MET A 544 -23.46 -21.22 -12.58
N SER A 545 -24.23 -20.14 -12.41
CA SER A 545 -25.63 -20.24 -11.96
C SER A 545 -26.58 -20.79 -13.01
N VAL A 546 -26.48 -20.34 -14.26
CA VAL A 546 -27.32 -20.87 -15.35
C VAL A 546 -27.04 -22.35 -15.59
N ASN A 547 -25.76 -22.75 -15.61
CA ASN A 547 -25.41 -24.15 -15.87
C ASN A 547 -25.78 -25.06 -14.70
N ALA A 548 -25.73 -24.57 -13.45
CA ALA A 548 -26.15 -25.33 -12.29
C ALA A 548 -27.65 -25.70 -12.31
N GLU A 549 -28.49 -24.90 -12.97
CA GLU A 549 -29.91 -25.16 -13.16
C GLU A 549 -30.19 -26.13 -14.32
N VAL A 550 -29.51 -25.95 -15.46
CA VAL A 550 -29.78 -26.73 -16.68
C VAL A 550 -29.21 -28.16 -16.62
N ARG A 551 -28.00 -28.33 -16.04
CA ARG A 551 -27.31 -29.63 -15.87
C ARG A 551 -27.23 -30.49 -17.15
N GLY A 552 -27.11 -29.85 -18.31
CA GLY A 552 -27.04 -30.51 -19.61
C GLY A 552 -25.63 -31.01 -19.98
N PRO A 553 -25.45 -31.65 -21.15
CA PRO A 553 -24.16 -32.13 -21.63
C PRO A 553 -23.12 -31.01 -21.80
N GLU A 554 -23.57 -29.77 -22.01
CA GLU A 554 -22.72 -28.58 -22.14
C GLU A 554 -22.26 -28.00 -20.78
N TYR A 555 -22.71 -28.56 -19.65
CA TYR A 555 -22.37 -28.06 -18.31
C TYR A 555 -20.85 -27.96 -18.12
N LEU A 556 -20.13 -29.07 -18.28
CA LEU A 556 -18.70 -29.14 -17.98
C LEU A 556 -17.87 -28.30 -18.97
N PRO A 557 -18.14 -28.31 -20.29
CA PRO A 557 -17.52 -27.35 -21.22
C PRO A 557 -17.73 -25.89 -20.84
N ASN A 558 -18.96 -25.48 -20.52
CA ASN A 558 -19.28 -24.08 -20.18
C ASN A 558 -18.61 -23.64 -18.87
N VAL A 559 -18.66 -24.47 -17.83
CA VAL A 559 -18.01 -24.18 -16.55
C VAL A 559 -16.50 -24.12 -16.71
N SER A 560 -15.89 -25.07 -17.43
CA SER A 560 -14.43 -25.11 -17.63
C SER A 560 -13.87 -23.96 -18.49
N ALA A 561 -14.75 -23.22 -19.18
CA ALA A 561 -14.39 -22.04 -19.94
C ALA A 561 -14.17 -20.81 -19.03
N VAL A 562 -14.87 -20.72 -17.89
CA VAL A 562 -14.77 -19.60 -16.95
C VAL A 562 -14.10 -19.97 -15.63
N LEU A 563 -14.00 -21.25 -15.30
CA LEU A 563 -13.44 -21.78 -14.05
C LEU A 563 -12.14 -22.55 -14.36
N ASP A 564 -11.07 -22.26 -13.63
CA ASP A 564 -9.83 -23.04 -13.70
C ASP A 564 -9.98 -24.36 -12.94
N LEU A 565 -10.63 -25.35 -13.59
CA LEU A 565 -11.07 -26.58 -12.94
C LEU A 565 -9.94 -27.38 -12.29
N PRO A 566 -8.78 -27.58 -12.92
CA PRO A 566 -7.64 -28.21 -12.25
C PRO A 566 -7.21 -27.48 -10.98
N GLN A 567 -7.13 -26.14 -11.01
CA GLN A 567 -6.74 -25.32 -9.86
C GLN A 567 -7.75 -25.42 -8.71
N TRP A 568 -9.05 -25.39 -9.02
CA TRP A 568 -10.11 -25.54 -8.03
C TRP A 568 -10.11 -26.92 -7.37
N LEU A 569 -10.01 -28.01 -8.15
CA LEU A 569 -9.97 -29.36 -7.59
C LEU A 569 -8.72 -29.60 -6.74
N HIS A 570 -7.61 -28.96 -7.12
CA HIS A 570 -6.40 -28.98 -6.32
C HIS A 570 -6.59 -28.24 -4.98
N ALA A 571 -7.17 -27.03 -5.00
CA ALA A 571 -7.48 -26.25 -3.80
C ALA A 571 -8.42 -27.01 -2.84
N LEU A 572 -9.51 -27.58 -3.37
CA LEU A 572 -10.45 -28.40 -2.60
C LEU A 572 -9.76 -29.60 -1.91
N ALA A 573 -8.81 -30.24 -2.60
CA ALA A 573 -8.04 -31.35 -2.06
C ALA A 573 -7.07 -30.90 -0.96
N VAL A 574 -6.45 -29.73 -1.09
CA VAL A 574 -5.59 -29.14 -0.06
C VAL A 574 -6.39 -28.78 1.18
N GLU A 575 -7.52 -28.08 1.02
CA GLU A 575 -8.38 -27.69 2.16
C GLU A 575 -8.97 -28.90 2.89
N THR A 576 -9.18 -30.00 2.17
CA THR A 576 -9.51 -31.30 2.77
C THR A 576 -8.41 -31.80 3.72
N PHE A 577 -7.13 -31.70 3.34
CA PHE A 577 -6.02 -32.07 4.25
C PHE A 577 -5.86 -31.11 5.41
N LEU A 578 -6.10 -29.82 5.17
CA LEU A 578 -6.07 -28.81 6.22
C LEU A 578 -7.27 -28.93 7.15
N THR A 579 -8.30 -29.72 6.79
CA THR A 579 -9.55 -29.85 7.55
C THR A 579 -10.08 -28.46 7.92
N ASP A 580 -10.19 -27.59 6.91
CA ASP A 580 -10.47 -26.17 7.13
C ASP A 580 -11.85 -25.98 7.75
N GLY A 581 -11.83 -25.55 9.00
CA GLY A 581 -12.99 -25.33 9.84
C GLY A 581 -13.56 -23.93 9.73
N GLU A 582 -12.97 -23.01 8.98
CA GLU A 582 -13.44 -21.63 8.83
C GLU A 582 -14.72 -21.50 8.01
N THR A 583 -15.52 -20.45 8.19
CA THR A 583 -16.71 -20.26 7.32
C THR A 583 -16.30 -19.94 5.88
N LYS A 584 -16.24 -20.96 5.00
CA LYS A 584 -15.71 -20.80 3.63
C LYS A 584 -16.47 -21.58 2.57
N ILE A 585 -16.25 -21.24 1.30
CA ILE A 585 -16.78 -22.01 0.16
C ILE A 585 -16.39 -23.49 0.23
N PHE A 586 -15.21 -23.79 0.80
CA PHE A 586 -14.67 -25.13 0.99
C PHE A 586 -15.41 -25.97 2.03
N ASN A 587 -16.36 -25.38 2.77
CA ASN A 587 -17.28 -26.12 3.61
C ASN A 587 -18.74 -25.74 3.43
N GLY A 588 -19.09 -25.30 2.23
CA GLY A 588 -20.47 -25.06 1.82
C GLY A 588 -20.97 -23.65 2.09
N ARG A 589 -20.16 -22.77 2.70
CA ARG A 589 -20.61 -21.45 3.13
C ARG A 589 -20.14 -20.33 2.22
N ASP A 590 -21.03 -19.42 1.87
CA ASP A 590 -20.72 -18.28 0.99
C ASP A 590 -20.04 -17.12 1.73
N ASP A 591 -18.86 -17.39 2.30
CA ASP A 591 -18.10 -16.46 3.15
C ASP A 591 -16.58 -16.70 3.02
N ASP A 592 -15.75 -15.69 3.30
CA ASP A 592 -14.27 -15.78 3.42
C ASP A 592 -13.48 -16.62 2.39
N TYR A 593 -13.69 -16.35 1.09
CA TYR A 593 -12.81 -16.82 0.00
C TYR A 593 -12.53 -15.69 -1.00
N SER A 594 -11.48 -15.83 -1.81
CA SER A 594 -11.15 -14.83 -2.84
C SER A 594 -11.03 -15.46 -4.21
N PHE A 595 -11.31 -14.67 -5.23
CA PHE A 595 -11.20 -15.02 -6.63
C PHE A 595 -10.25 -14.11 -7.38
N LEU A 596 -9.40 -14.71 -8.20
CA LEU A 596 -8.55 -14.02 -9.13
C LEU A 596 -8.98 -14.35 -10.55
N HIS A 597 -9.40 -13.33 -11.30
CA HIS A 597 -9.65 -13.44 -12.73
C HIS A 597 -8.33 -13.25 -13.50
N GLY A 598 -7.90 -14.31 -14.19
CA GLY A 598 -6.63 -14.30 -14.94
C GLY A 598 -6.77 -13.79 -16.38
N PRO A 599 -5.63 -13.55 -17.06
CA PRO A 599 -5.60 -13.10 -18.46
C PRO A 599 -6.13 -14.15 -19.45
N ASP A 600 -6.24 -15.41 -19.02
CA ASP A 600 -6.85 -16.51 -19.75
C ASP A 600 -8.38 -16.53 -19.69
N GLY A 601 -9.00 -15.55 -19.03
CA GLY A 601 -10.45 -15.45 -18.89
C GLY A 601 -11.03 -16.37 -17.81
N LYS A 602 -10.19 -16.99 -16.97
CA LYS A 602 -10.60 -17.98 -15.97
C LYS A 602 -10.49 -17.44 -14.55
N MET A 603 -11.44 -17.88 -13.73
CA MET A 603 -11.51 -17.60 -12.31
C MET A 603 -10.78 -18.68 -11.51
N ARG A 604 -9.80 -18.25 -10.70
CA ARG A 604 -9.05 -19.08 -9.75
C ARG A 604 -9.51 -18.78 -8.33
N VAL A 605 -9.52 -19.80 -7.47
CA VAL A 605 -9.85 -19.63 -6.05
C VAL A 605 -8.57 -19.47 -5.21
N LEU A 606 -8.57 -18.47 -4.34
CA LEU A 606 -7.50 -18.21 -3.38
C LEU A 606 -8.02 -18.44 -1.97
N THR A 607 -7.21 -19.10 -1.15
CA THR A 607 -7.57 -19.45 0.21
C THR A 607 -6.83 -18.54 1.19
N HIS A 608 -7.50 -18.20 2.29
CA HIS A 608 -7.00 -17.29 3.32
C HIS A 608 -7.60 -17.66 4.66
N ASP A 609 -7.17 -17.02 5.75
CA ASP A 609 -7.68 -17.24 7.11
C ASP A 609 -7.47 -18.67 7.65
N PHE A 610 -6.22 -19.02 7.90
CA PHE A 610 -5.82 -20.36 8.38
C PHE A 610 -5.79 -20.47 9.92
N ASP A 611 -6.63 -19.74 10.64
CA ASP A 611 -6.65 -19.77 12.11
C ASP A 611 -7.56 -20.85 12.70
N THR A 612 -8.37 -21.54 11.87
CA THR A 612 -9.15 -22.73 12.26
C THR A 612 -8.95 -23.90 11.28
N ILE A 613 -7.81 -24.57 11.40
CA ILE A 613 -7.43 -25.74 10.59
C ILE A 613 -6.88 -26.87 11.47
N LEU A 614 -6.73 -28.06 10.89
CA LEU A 614 -6.12 -29.25 11.50
C LEU A 614 -6.82 -29.69 12.80
N GLY A 615 -8.14 -29.45 12.89
CA GLY A 615 -8.94 -29.70 14.08
C GLY A 615 -8.69 -28.74 15.25
N GLY A 616 -7.91 -27.68 15.05
CA GLY A 616 -7.70 -26.59 16.00
C GLY A 616 -8.40 -25.29 15.60
N GLY A 617 -8.34 -24.28 16.46
CA GLY A 617 -8.94 -22.96 16.23
C GLY A 617 -10.35 -22.79 16.78
N ASP A 618 -11.05 -21.79 16.27
CA ASP A 618 -12.36 -21.36 16.76
C ASP A 618 -13.46 -22.30 16.28
N SER A 619 -14.27 -22.81 17.21
CA SER A 619 -15.53 -23.50 16.85
C SER A 619 -15.37 -24.62 15.82
N SER A 620 -14.18 -25.24 15.70
CA SER A 620 -13.89 -26.21 14.65
C SER A 620 -14.83 -27.40 14.79
N ALA A 621 -15.86 -27.44 13.93
CA ALA A 621 -16.82 -28.55 13.86
C ALA A 621 -16.27 -29.74 13.06
N ILE A 622 -15.14 -29.53 12.37
CA ILE A 622 -14.42 -30.51 11.56
C ILE A 622 -13.20 -30.96 12.38
N GLY A 623 -13.47 -31.73 13.43
CA GLY A 623 -12.43 -32.33 14.27
C GLY A 623 -11.98 -33.71 13.76
N ILE A 624 -10.87 -34.22 14.28
CA ILE A 624 -10.33 -35.56 13.93
C ILE A 624 -11.36 -36.69 14.05
N ASN A 625 -12.36 -36.53 14.93
CA ASN A 625 -13.44 -37.49 15.16
C ASN A 625 -14.49 -37.52 14.05
N ARG A 626 -14.46 -36.58 13.10
CA ARG A 626 -15.39 -36.45 11.97
C ARG A 626 -14.70 -36.65 10.63
N LEU A 627 -13.50 -37.25 10.62
CA LEU A 627 -12.76 -37.58 9.40
C LEU A 627 -13.27 -38.89 8.75
N PRO A 628 -13.18 -39.02 7.41
CA PRO A 628 -12.61 -38.04 6.49
C PRO A 628 -13.57 -36.88 6.21
N TYR A 629 -13.03 -35.66 6.21
CA TYR A 629 -13.66 -34.52 5.54
C TYR A 629 -13.34 -34.63 4.05
N THR A 630 -14.30 -34.41 3.17
CA THR A 630 -14.13 -34.54 1.72
C THR A 630 -14.92 -33.47 0.99
N LEU A 631 -14.63 -33.34 -0.30
CA LEU A 631 -15.47 -32.66 -1.27
C LEU A 631 -17.00 -32.80 -1.04
N PHE A 632 -17.50 -34.00 -0.69
CA PHE A 632 -18.94 -34.24 -0.54
C PHE A 632 -19.56 -33.45 0.62
N ASP A 633 -18.76 -33.10 1.62
CA ASP A 633 -19.23 -32.27 2.72
C ASP A 633 -19.64 -30.88 2.24
N ILE A 634 -19.05 -30.33 1.18
CA ILE A 634 -19.44 -29.01 0.62
C ILE A 634 -20.88 -29.01 0.08
N VAL A 635 -21.37 -30.18 -0.33
CA VAL A 635 -22.61 -30.33 -1.10
C VAL A 635 -23.69 -31.16 -0.40
N GLU A 636 -23.35 -31.91 0.64
CA GLU A 636 -24.28 -32.78 1.35
C GLU A 636 -24.53 -32.36 2.82
N GLU A 637 -23.55 -31.79 3.52
CA GLU A 637 -23.64 -31.56 4.97
C GLU A 637 -23.15 -30.16 5.41
N GLY A 638 -21.93 -29.81 5.00
CA GLY A 638 -21.24 -28.55 5.21
C GLY A 638 -21.14 -28.06 6.65
N LYS A 639 -20.60 -26.85 6.82
CA LYS A 639 -20.44 -26.25 8.15
C LYS A 639 -21.80 -25.73 8.63
N GLY A 640 -22.39 -26.43 9.59
CA GLY A 640 -23.66 -26.03 10.20
C GLY A 640 -24.91 -26.30 9.35
N GLY A 641 -24.80 -27.18 8.33
CA GLY A 641 -25.89 -27.47 7.40
C GLY A 641 -25.89 -26.62 6.12
N ASP A 642 -24.93 -25.69 5.99
CA ASP A 642 -24.78 -24.84 4.80
C ASP A 642 -24.20 -25.68 3.64
N ILE A 643 -24.85 -25.70 2.48
CA ILE A 643 -24.35 -26.38 1.26
C ILE A 643 -24.18 -25.37 0.13
N PHE A 644 -23.22 -25.61 -0.76
CA PHE A 644 -23.00 -24.71 -1.90
C PHE A 644 -23.65 -25.23 -3.19
N ASP A 645 -24.91 -24.87 -3.42
CA ASP A 645 -25.77 -25.47 -4.45
C ASP A 645 -25.21 -25.38 -5.89
N LYS A 646 -24.55 -24.26 -6.24
CA LYS A 646 -24.01 -24.01 -7.59
C LYS A 646 -22.86 -24.93 -7.96
N LEU A 647 -22.19 -25.52 -6.97
CA LEU A 647 -21.10 -26.47 -7.19
C LEU A 647 -21.58 -27.92 -7.24
N ILE A 648 -22.80 -28.24 -6.78
CA ILE A 648 -23.34 -29.61 -6.80
C ILE A 648 -23.20 -30.28 -8.18
N PRO A 649 -23.66 -29.70 -9.30
CA PRO A 649 -23.58 -30.38 -10.58
C PRO A 649 -22.16 -30.58 -11.12
N LEU A 650 -21.17 -29.86 -10.58
CA LEU A 650 -19.76 -30.10 -10.89
C LEU A 650 -19.34 -31.49 -10.38
N PHE A 651 -19.83 -31.86 -9.21
CA PHE A 651 -19.49 -33.11 -8.54
C PHE A 651 -20.41 -34.27 -8.92
N ASP A 652 -21.49 -34.01 -9.67
CA ASP A 652 -22.25 -35.07 -10.38
C ASP A 652 -21.43 -35.68 -11.54
N GLN A 653 -20.36 -35.02 -11.99
CA GLN A 653 -19.54 -35.48 -13.12
C GLN A 653 -18.49 -36.52 -12.67
N PRO A 654 -18.52 -37.77 -13.17
CA PRO A 654 -17.56 -38.80 -12.76
C PRO A 654 -16.09 -38.44 -13.02
N ALA A 655 -15.82 -37.70 -14.10
CA ALA A 655 -14.46 -37.25 -14.43
C ALA A 655 -13.90 -36.30 -13.36
N VAL A 656 -14.73 -35.36 -12.88
CA VAL A 656 -14.37 -34.40 -11.83
C VAL A 656 -14.05 -35.10 -10.52
N ILE A 657 -14.89 -36.06 -10.10
CA ILE A 657 -14.64 -36.87 -8.90
C ILE A 657 -13.30 -37.63 -9.03
N GLN A 658 -13.03 -38.22 -10.20
CA GLN A 658 -11.77 -38.92 -10.44
C GLN A 658 -10.55 -37.99 -10.41
N ASP A 659 -10.67 -36.78 -10.98
CA ASP A 659 -9.63 -35.75 -10.92
C ASP A 659 -9.37 -35.30 -9.48
N TYR A 660 -10.42 -35.11 -8.67
CA TYR A 660 -10.31 -34.76 -7.26
C TYR A 660 -9.55 -35.84 -6.45
N TYR A 661 -9.93 -37.11 -6.58
CA TYR A 661 -9.21 -38.20 -5.88
C TYR A 661 -7.78 -38.39 -6.40
N ARG A 662 -7.51 -38.09 -7.68
CA ARG A 662 -6.13 -38.06 -8.19
C ARG A 662 -5.31 -36.95 -7.52
N ASN A 663 -5.87 -35.77 -7.31
CA ASN A 663 -5.23 -34.69 -6.56
C ASN A 663 -4.95 -35.10 -5.10
N LEU A 664 -5.93 -35.65 -4.39
CA LEU A 664 -5.75 -36.16 -3.02
C LEU A 664 -4.60 -37.18 -2.94
N ARG A 665 -4.56 -38.13 -3.88
CA ARG A 665 -3.49 -39.14 -3.93
C ARG A 665 -2.13 -38.50 -4.19
N ALA A 666 -2.03 -37.56 -5.12
CA ALA A 666 -0.77 -36.88 -5.43
C ALA A 666 -0.23 -36.12 -4.20
N LEU A 667 -1.10 -35.37 -3.52
CA LEU A 667 -0.77 -34.63 -2.30
C LEU A 667 -0.27 -35.56 -1.16
N LEU A 668 -0.83 -36.76 -1.03
CA LEU A 668 -0.45 -37.76 -0.02
C LEU A 668 0.82 -38.55 -0.33
N VAL A 669 1.13 -38.78 -1.60
CA VAL A 669 2.24 -39.67 -2.00
C VAL A 669 3.48 -38.87 -2.35
N GLU A 670 3.31 -37.74 -3.03
CA GLU A 670 4.38 -36.96 -3.66
C GLU A 670 4.39 -35.50 -3.14
N GLY A 671 3.30 -35.04 -2.53
CA GLY A 671 3.13 -33.67 -2.06
C GLY A 671 3.56 -33.43 -0.60
N PRO A 672 3.28 -32.22 -0.08
CA PRO A 672 3.71 -31.78 1.24
C PRO A 672 3.01 -32.50 2.41
N PHE A 673 1.96 -33.28 2.13
CA PHE A 673 1.23 -34.07 3.12
C PHE A 673 1.68 -35.53 3.16
N SER A 674 2.69 -35.91 2.37
CA SER A 674 3.26 -37.25 2.43
C SER A 674 4.10 -37.46 3.71
N LYS A 675 4.35 -38.71 4.09
CA LYS A 675 5.16 -39.04 5.28
C LYS A 675 6.67 -38.92 5.04
N ALA A 676 7.12 -38.90 3.80
CA ALA A 676 8.55 -38.90 3.45
C ALA A 676 9.26 -37.52 3.62
N PRO A 677 8.59 -36.37 3.50
CA PRO A 677 9.14 -35.03 3.76
C PRO A 677 9.31 -34.67 5.25
N PHE A 678 8.74 -35.47 6.16
CA PHE A 678 8.86 -35.34 7.62
C PHE A 678 9.73 -36.47 8.17
#